data_AF-A0AA37S8L8-F1
#
_entry.id   AF-A0AA37S8L8-F1
#
_cell.length_a   1.000
_cell.length_b   1.000
_cell.length_c   1.000
_cell.angle_alpha   90.00
_cell.angle_beta   90.00
_cell.angle_gamma   90.00
#
_symmetry.space_group_name_H-M   'P 1'
#
loop_
_entity.id
_entity.type
_entity.pdbx_description
1 polymer ?
#
loop_
_entity_poly.entity_id
_entity_poly.type
_entity_poly.pdbx_seq_one_letter_code
_entity_poly.pdbx_strand_id
1 'polypeptide(L)'
;MSNQYSRGVLLLLLFILGGCQLKVSTEGGRGNVTSASGLINCGVSGNQCSVDYSEYAGSQTSYTEYLYAQAERGYRFSHWSGDCSGSAVCSVKLSKTSGNKAVSAVFVEEPLSEEKDLVSFKFLKADNPTLPSDVSGDIDPNTHNVTLAVPTGVNLQSLVANFEITGVDVTVNDASQESSVTINDFSDSLYYQVVAEDDSKQGYLVSVSQVDYQAKALSSFKFSMQDNAGFEQDSIGEIDEQNHAIKLLVAKDVDVSSLIARFETSGQTVTVNGIEQYSGVTANNYTSDLTYRVTAYDNSVQDYVISVSESNCLEQPWQGNYTITSAQDIEALMGYTSVTGTLSIGSSSTPSTGLTNVTGLECLNTLGTLNVAANPDLTNLDGLSGVTKITGNLSIYNNPSLTSISGLENLATVANITISNNASLPNLNGLEKVGQVSDVDLYGLATLTDLSAIANLHVTSKMKLRSLTALETLPVFTNLANPLWLEIIGNTKLTSLAGFEQLTQASILNISQNDSLTNLTGLSGLTSATSFGLVSNANLESLVGVEKLSVLTTLTVQGNLRLSSFDGLSGLNSIFSGLTLIDNSSLSDLSALTNLTSLSGNVTVRGNDVLPNFTGLDNVSTGLSTLTIDNNDGLENLQGLASVPSATKVIIKNNDVLANLQGLNGLTTTSLLQLENNPSLASLAGLDALTKVNGRVALLNNDGMFSTSGASALQTISGDFDIERNNRLTHIDGFEQLTSVGATSIRLNNDLVNLDGFLSVTEIKGSLEINGNTRLLDLFGMGNVVSIGTSSSHDLNIRGGALDHLSLRSLESVAGDLLVDNTSLVDFDLPQLCSVGQNFQVTENGALCTSKIETVRDQVVNCSGIGGTVTITNNMTCN
;
A
#
# COMPACT_ATOMS: atom_id res chain seq x y z
N MET A 1 12.24 125.55 25.52
CA MET A 1 12.73 126.80 26.15
C MET A 1 14.25 126.76 26.19
N SER A 2 14.87 127.78 25.62
CA SER A 2 16.14 128.41 26.03
C SER A 2 17.29 127.56 26.64
N ASN A 3 18.36 127.45 25.85
CA ASN A 3 19.66 128.14 26.02
C ASN A 3 20.67 127.70 27.13
N GLN A 4 21.94 127.62 26.67
CA GLN A 4 23.22 127.88 27.38
C GLN A 4 23.75 126.83 28.38
N TYR A 5 25.06 126.56 28.55
CA TYR A 5 26.33 126.75 27.81
C TYR A 5 27.42 125.98 28.63
N SER A 6 28.51 125.60 27.94
CA SER A 6 29.91 125.62 28.42
C SER A 6 30.57 124.39 29.10
N ARG A 7 31.61 123.88 28.37
CA ARG A 7 33.02 123.53 28.74
C ARG A 7 33.27 122.76 30.05
N GLY A 8 34.11 121.73 30.18
CA GLY A 8 35.19 121.12 29.39
C GLY A 8 35.96 120.20 30.38
N VAL A 9 36.60 119.11 29.95
CA VAL A 9 38.07 118.87 30.00
C VAL A 9 38.32 117.47 29.41
N LEU A 10 39.41 117.41 28.66
CA LEU A 10 39.99 116.35 27.84
C LEU A 10 40.66 115.25 28.69
N LEU A 11 40.44 113.97 28.38
CA LEU A 11 41.39 112.89 28.70
C LEU A 11 41.58 112.01 27.45
N LEU A 12 42.83 111.92 27.00
CA LEU A 12 43.33 111.09 25.90
C LEU A 12 43.18 109.59 26.24
N LEU A 13 42.58 108.80 25.35
CA LEU A 13 42.75 107.35 25.29
C LEU A 13 42.88 106.93 23.82
N LEU A 14 43.94 106.16 23.57
CA LEU A 14 44.45 105.73 22.26
C LEU A 14 43.35 105.09 21.40
N PHE A 15 43.23 105.53 20.14
CA PHE A 15 42.64 104.72 19.07
C PHE A 15 43.59 103.56 18.78
N ILE A 16 43.25 102.35 19.24
CA ILE A 16 43.78 101.13 18.63
C ILE A 16 43.06 101.02 17.28
N LEU A 17 43.80 101.20 16.19
CA LEU A 17 43.37 100.84 14.84
C LEU A 17 43.12 99.33 14.82
N GLY A 18 41.88 98.90 15.10
CA GLY A 18 41.44 97.53 14.89
C GLY A 18 41.53 97.19 13.40
N GLY A 19 42.22 96.10 13.06
CA GLY A 19 42.29 95.59 11.69
C GLY A 19 40.90 95.26 11.15
N CYS A 20 40.71 95.41 9.83
CA CYS A 20 39.42 95.10 9.20
C CYS A 20 39.20 93.59 9.12
N GLN A 21 38.06 93.10 9.60
CA GLN A 21 37.69 91.68 9.59
C GLN A 21 36.63 91.40 8.52
N LEU A 22 36.73 90.27 7.80
CA LEU A 22 35.65 89.72 7.00
C LEU A 22 34.93 88.62 7.77
N LYS A 23 33.63 88.81 8.00
CA LYS A 23 32.74 87.84 8.61
C LYS A 23 31.81 87.25 7.54
N VAL A 24 31.69 85.94 7.51
CA VAL A 24 30.85 85.19 6.57
C VAL A 24 29.85 84.37 7.36
N SER A 25 28.56 84.50 7.06
CA SER A 25 27.48 83.70 7.66
C SER A 25 26.78 82.82 6.63
N THR A 26 26.05 81.82 7.11
CA THR A 26 25.03 81.10 6.35
C THR A 26 23.66 81.35 6.99
N GLU A 27 22.65 81.64 6.19
CA GLU A 27 21.28 81.96 6.62
C GLU A 27 20.23 81.21 5.76
N GLY A 28 19.01 81.02 6.28
CA GLY A 28 17.85 80.55 5.51
C GLY A 28 17.79 79.06 5.14
N GLY A 29 18.83 78.27 5.42
CA GLY A 29 18.89 76.83 5.11
C GLY A 29 20.27 76.25 5.41
N ARG A 30 20.59 75.08 4.86
CA ARG A 30 21.90 74.44 5.04
C ARG A 30 22.76 74.50 3.77
N GLY A 31 24.05 74.74 3.98
CA GLY A 31 25.04 74.83 2.92
C GLY A 31 26.36 75.33 3.46
N ASN A 32 27.43 75.20 2.67
CA ASN A 32 28.77 75.62 3.04
C ASN A 32 29.20 76.83 2.21
N VAL A 33 29.98 77.72 2.83
CA VAL A 33 30.69 78.82 2.14
C VAL A 33 32.18 78.61 2.24
N THR A 34 32.85 78.66 1.10
CA THR A 34 34.32 78.58 0.98
C THR A 34 34.88 79.80 0.25
N SER A 35 36.15 80.16 0.49
CA SER A 35 36.84 81.21 -0.29
C SER A 35 37.87 80.66 -1.27
N ALA A 36 38.16 81.45 -2.31
CA ALA A 36 39.23 81.18 -3.27
C ALA A 36 40.62 81.07 -2.60
N SER A 37 40.87 81.84 -1.54
CA SER A 37 42.11 81.73 -0.75
C SER A 37 42.19 80.48 0.13
N GLY A 38 41.06 79.80 0.37
CA GLY A 38 40.94 78.72 1.33
C GLY A 38 40.90 79.14 2.81
N LEU A 39 41.03 80.45 3.11
CA LEU A 39 41.02 80.96 4.49
C LEU A 39 39.62 81.04 5.12
N ILE A 40 38.57 80.99 4.30
CA ILE A 40 37.17 80.86 4.73
C ILE A 40 36.67 79.47 4.33
N ASN A 41 36.17 78.72 5.31
CA ASN A 41 35.36 77.51 5.13
C ASN A 41 34.44 77.38 6.35
N CYS A 42 33.17 77.73 6.20
CA CYS A 42 32.24 77.82 7.33
C CYS A 42 31.66 76.45 7.75
N GLY A 43 31.82 75.39 6.94
CA GLY A 43 31.13 74.10 7.13
C GLY A 43 29.62 74.19 6.88
N VAL A 44 28.95 73.03 6.85
CA VAL A 44 27.49 72.94 6.56
C VAL A 44 26.58 73.38 7.72
N SER A 45 27.11 73.44 8.95
CA SER A 45 26.36 73.79 10.17
C SER A 45 26.97 74.97 10.97
N GLY A 46 28.04 75.60 10.47
CA GLY A 46 28.71 76.72 11.12
C GLY A 46 28.13 78.06 10.70
N ASN A 47 27.20 78.59 11.50
CA ASN A 47 26.46 79.80 11.14
C ASN A 47 27.33 81.04 10.85
N GLN A 48 28.57 81.11 11.35
CA GLN A 48 29.50 82.21 11.08
C GLN A 48 30.96 81.77 11.12
N CYS A 49 31.77 82.19 10.14
CA CYS A 49 33.22 82.13 10.16
C CYS A 49 33.83 83.48 9.78
N SER A 50 35.06 83.78 10.19
CA SER A 50 35.67 85.09 9.96
C SER A 50 37.18 85.03 9.86
N VAL A 51 37.76 85.99 9.14
CA VAL A 51 39.19 86.13 8.94
C VAL A 51 39.59 87.60 8.96
N ASP A 52 40.70 87.91 9.63
CA ASP A 52 41.22 89.28 9.75
C ASP A 52 42.08 89.66 8.55
N TYR A 53 42.02 90.93 8.13
CA TYR A 53 42.75 91.41 6.97
C TYR A 53 44.27 91.16 7.04
N SER A 54 44.84 91.12 8.25
CA SER A 54 46.26 90.80 8.45
C SER A 54 46.67 89.45 7.88
N GLU A 55 45.77 88.48 7.81
CA GLU A 55 46.03 87.15 7.24
C GLU A 55 46.19 87.21 5.70
N TYR A 56 45.63 88.24 5.06
CA TYR A 56 45.78 88.46 3.61
C TYR A 56 46.97 89.36 3.24
N ALA A 57 47.39 90.26 4.14
CA ALA A 57 48.10 91.48 3.83
C ALA A 57 49.63 91.33 3.66
N GLY A 58 50.10 90.28 2.97
CA GLY A 58 51.51 90.06 2.61
C GLY A 58 52.11 91.16 1.71
N SER A 59 52.33 92.36 2.27
CA SER A 59 52.77 93.65 1.69
C SER A 59 51.76 94.44 0.83
N GLN A 60 50.54 93.94 0.58
CA GLN A 60 49.55 94.61 -0.28
C GLN A 60 48.70 95.66 0.47
N THR A 61 48.28 96.73 -0.22
CA THR A 61 47.42 97.79 0.33
C THR A 61 45.92 97.45 0.33
N SER A 62 45.50 96.46 -0.48
CA SER A 62 44.14 95.89 -0.49
C SER A 62 44.13 94.51 -1.12
N TYR A 63 43.22 93.62 -0.70
CA TYR A 63 42.99 92.28 -1.25
C TYR A 63 41.50 92.09 -1.59
N THR A 64 41.18 91.38 -2.67
CA THR A 64 39.79 91.01 -3.00
C THR A 64 39.62 89.51 -2.81
N GLU A 65 38.71 89.12 -1.92
CA GLU A 65 38.37 87.73 -1.66
C GLU A 65 37.13 87.31 -2.45
N TYR A 66 37.12 86.08 -2.98
CA TYR A 66 35.98 85.50 -3.67
C TYR A 66 35.38 84.36 -2.85
N LEU A 67 34.06 84.38 -2.62
CA LEU A 67 33.32 83.41 -1.83
C LEU A 67 32.36 82.60 -2.72
N TYR A 68 32.33 81.29 -2.48
CA TYR A 68 31.50 80.30 -3.16
C TYR A 68 30.56 79.63 -2.16
N ALA A 69 29.29 79.52 -2.52
CA ALA A 69 28.27 78.83 -1.73
C ALA A 69 27.90 77.51 -2.41
N GLN A 70 27.88 76.42 -1.64
CA GLN A 70 27.42 75.11 -2.08
C GLN A 70 26.32 74.64 -1.12
N ALA A 71 25.14 74.38 -1.66
CA ALA A 71 23.99 73.96 -0.85
C ALA A 71 24.10 72.48 -0.44
N GLU A 72 23.53 72.12 0.70
CA GLU A 72 23.36 70.72 1.11
C GLU A 72 22.13 70.09 0.42
N ARG A 73 22.04 68.74 0.38
CA ARG A 73 20.88 68.02 -0.19
C ARG A 73 19.57 68.53 0.44
N GLY A 74 18.55 68.78 -0.38
CA GLY A 74 17.26 69.37 0.04
C GLY A 74 17.28 70.91 0.19
N TYR A 75 18.39 71.56 -0.17
CA TYR A 75 18.50 73.02 -0.18
C TYR A 75 19.15 73.49 -1.49
N ARG A 76 18.84 74.73 -1.87
CA ARG A 76 19.55 75.44 -2.93
C ARG A 76 20.10 76.77 -2.45
N PHE A 77 21.21 77.19 -3.04
CA PHE A 77 21.73 78.53 -2.81
C PHE A 77 20.81 79.55 -3.49
N SER A 78 20.28 80.49 -2.74
CA SER A 78 19.38 81.52 -3.23
C SER A 78 20.16 82.76 -3.69
N HIS A 79 20.87 83.41 -2.77
CA HIS A 79 21.68 84.60 -3.05
C HIS A 79 22.61 84.95 -1.87
N TRP A 80 23.56 85.84 -2.12
CA TRP A 80 24.35 86.53 -1.11
C TRP A 80 23.64 87.77 -0.58
N SER A 81 23.91 88.14 0.67
CA SER A 81 23.49 89.42 1.28
C SER A 81 24.64 90.04 2.09
N GLY A 82 24.53 91.34 2.41
CA GLY A 82 25.57 92.10 3.10
C GLY A 82 26.47 92.88 2.14
N ASP A 83 27.79 92.83 2.36
CA ASP A 83 28.80 93.56 1.58
C ASP A 83 29.00 93.01 0.15
N CYS A 84 28.36 91.90 -0.19
CA CYS A 84 28.10 91.46 -1.57
C CYS A 84 26.67 90.93 -1.67
N SER A 85 26.09 90.97 -2.87
CA SER A 85 24.70 90.54 -3.09
C SER A 85 24.50 89.90 -4.47
N GLY A 86 23.38 89.18 -4.62
CA GLY A 86 23.03 88.46 -5.85
C GLY A 86 23.45 86.99 -5.83
N SER A 87 23.24 86.26 -6.92
CA SER A 87 23.46 84.81 -7.02
C SER A 87 24.81 84.41 -7.64
N ALA A 88 25.59 85.36 -8.13
CA ALA A 88 26.93 85.12 -8.66
C ALA A 88 27.96 84.91 -7.54
N VAL A 89 29.18 84.47 -7.87
CA VAL A 89 30.31 84.38 -6.92
C VAL A 89 30.50 85.72 -6.23
N CYS A 90 30.52 85.72 -4.89
CA CYS A 90 30.61 86.93 -4.09
C CYS A 90 32.05 87.44 -4.04
N SER A 91 32.28 88.73 -4.30
CA SER A 91 33.60 89.36 -4.31
C SER A 91 33.67 90.48 -3.28
N VAL A 92 34.54 90.37 -2.27
CA VAL A 92 34.68 91.35 -1.18
C VAL A 92 36.10 91.93 -1.15
N LYS A 93 36.21 93.25 -1.25
CA LYS A 93 37.51 93.95 -1.19
C LYS A 93 37.81 94.44 0.23
N LEU A 94 38.94 93.98 0.79
CA LEU A 94 39.44 94.29 2.13
C LEU A 94 40.72 95.14 2.06
N SER A 95 40.87 96.09 2.98
CA SER A 95 42.10 96.87 3.19
C SER A 95 42.23 97.27 4.65
N LYS A 96 43.37 97.84 5.06
CA LYS A 96 43.53 98.37 6.44
C LYS A 96 42.50 99.45 6.81
N THR A 97 41.82 100.05 5.83
CA THR A 97 40.85 101.14 6.03
C THR A 97 39.46 100.81 5.50
N SER A 98 39.18 99.58 5.03
CA SER A 98 37.90 99.23 4.39
C SER A 98 36.72 99.13 5.37
N GLY A 99 37.00 99.16 6.68
CA GLY A 99 36.07 98.74 7.72
C GLY A 99 35.88 97.22 7.74
N ASN A 100 35.27 96.71 8.81
CA ASN A 100 34.82 95.32 8.87
C ASN A 100 33.75 95.07 7.80
N LYS A 101 33.80 93.88 7.20
CA LYS A 101 32.90 93.43 6.14
C LYS A 101 32.12 92.22 6.61
N ALA A 102 30.85 92.13 6.24
CA ALA A 102 29.97 91.02 6.57
C ALA A 102 29.20 90.55 5.32
N VAL A 103 29.27 89.26 5.04
CA VAL A 103 28.52 88.60 3.96
C VAL A 103 27.75 87.43 4.53
N SER A 104 26.52 87.23 4.08
CA SER A 104 25.75 86.01 4.37
C SER A 104 25.36 85.30 3.07
N ALA A 105 25.58 83.98 3.01
CA ALA A 105 24.96 83.12 2.00
C ALA A 105 23.57 82.71 2.46
N VAL A 106 22.55 83.02 1.66
CA VAL A 106 21.18 82.59 1.93
C VAL A 106 20.89 81.32 1.14
N PHE A 107 20.64 80.23 1.85
CA PHE A 107 20.10 78.99 1.29
C PHE A 107 18.59 78.97 1.50
N VAL A 108 17.85 78.27 0.66
CA VAL A 108 16.41 78.02 0.85
C VAL A 108 16.14 76.54 0.65
N GLU A 109 15.19 76.01 1.41
CA GLU A 109 14.73 74.63 1.29
C GLU A 109 14.10 74.42 -0.09
N GLU A 110 14.47 73.32 -0.73
CA GLU A 110 13.89 72.86 -1.99
C GLU A 110 13.36 71.45 -1.74
N PRO A 111 12.03 71.25 -1.73
CA PRO A 111 11.45 69.95 -1.42
C PRO A 111 11.91 68.93 -2.47
N LEU A 112 12.42 67.80 -1.99
CA LEU A 112 12.81 66.67 -2.81
C LEU A 112 11.56 66.02 -3.40
N SER A 113 11.62 65.57 -4.67
CA SER A 113 10.51 64.88 -5.32
C SER A 113 10.17 63.56 -4.62
N GLU A 114 8.88 63.27 -4.47
CA GLU A 114 8.36 61.99 -3.96
C GLU A 114 8.04 60.99 -5.08
N GLU A 115 8.26 61.36 -6.36
CA GLU A 115 7.97 60.51 -7.53
C GLU A 115 8.88 59.27 -7.55
N LYS A 116 8.28 58.09 -7.74
CA LYS A 116 8.94 56.76 -7.62
C LYS A 116 8.17 55.66 -8.34
N ASP A 117 7.57 55.99 -9.46
CA ASP A 117 6.82 55.03 -10.25
C ASP A 117 7.77 54.25 -11.17
N LEU A 118 7.50 52.96 -11.32
CA LEU A 118 8.04 52.13 -12.39
C LEU A 118 7.12 52.29 -13.61
N VAL A 119 7.60 53.04 -14.61
CA VAL A 119 6.82 53.45 -15.79
C VAL A 119 6.73 52.32 -16.81
N SER A 120 7.82 51.59 -17.01
CA SER A 120 7.84 50.41 -17.88
C SER A 120 8.84 49.38 -17.39
N PHE A 121 8.60 48.12 -17.72
CA PHE A 121 9.50 47.01 -17.44
C PHE A 121 9.43 46.00 -18.59
N LYS A 122 10.57 45.66 -19.18
CA LYS A 122 10.67 44.84 -20.38
C LYS A 122 11.90 43.94 -20.33
N PHE A 123 11.86 42.83 -21.05
CA PHE A 123 13.06 42.15 -21.52
C PHE A 123 13.21 42.41 -23.01
N LEU A 124 14.18 43.23 -23.39
CA LEU A 124 14.49 43.46 -24.80
C LEU A 124 15.23 42.25 -25.37
N LYS A 125 14.88 41.84 -26.58
CA LYS A 125 15.57 40.77 -27.33
C LYS A 125 17.04 41.10 -27.56
N ALA A 126 17.36 42.39 -27.76
CA ALA A 126 18.73 42.85 -27.94
C ALA A 126 19.61 42.52 -26.72
N ASP A 127 19.06 42.65 -25.52
CA ASP A 127 19.76 42.43 -24.25
C ASP A 127 19.66 40.96 -23.79
N ASN A 128 18.67 40.22 -24.30
CA ASN A 128 18.38 38.83 -23.96
C ASN A 128 18.26 37.98 -25.25
N PRO A 129 19.38 37.55 -25.86
CA PRO A 129 19.39 36.98 -27.21
C PRO A 129 18.61 35.67 -27.40
N THR A 130 18.27 34.99 -26.30
CA THR A 130 17.44 33.78 -26.31
C THR A 130 15.95 34.08 -26.51
N LEU A 131 15.54 35.35 -26.39
CA LEU A 131 14.15 35.75 -26.62
C LEU A 131 13.83 35.83 -28.13
N PRO A 132 12.64 35.35 -28.55
CA PRO A 132 12.19 35.43 -29.93
C PRO A 132 11.83 36.87 -30.34
N SER A 133 11.37 37.71 -29.41
CA SER A 133 11.01 39.13 -29.56
C SER A 133 11.17 39.86 -28.22
N ASP A 134 10.99 41.18 -28.22
CA ASP A 134 10.89 41.92 -26.96
C ASP A 134 9.68 41.43 -26.16
N VAL A 135 9.84 41.31 -24.85
CA VAL A 135 8.78 40.93 -23.91
C VAL A 135 8.49 42.13 -23.02
N SER A 136 7.27 42.64 -23.07
CA SER A 136 6.85 43.73 -22.19
C SER A 136 6.10 43.17 -21.00
N GLY A 137 6.40 43.68 -19.80
CA GLY A 137 5.66 43.33 -18.61
C GLY A 137 4.38 44.13 -18.47
N ASP A 138 3.36 43.47 -17.93
CA ASP A 138 2.13 44.12 -17.51
C ASP A 138 2.30 44.62 -16.08
N ILE A 139 2.12 45.92 -15.87
CA ILE A 139 2.29 46.56 -14.56
C ILE A 139 0.90 46.87 -14.02
N ASP A 140 0.48 46.16 -12.97
CA ASP A 140 -0.78 46.46 -12.30
C ASP A 140 -0.62 47.72 -11.43
N PRO A 141 -1.31 48.83 -11.76
CA PRO A 141 -1.14 50.09 -11.04
C PRO A 141 -1.72 50.06 -9.61
N ASN A 142 -2.54 49.06 -9.26
CA ASN A 142 -3.13 48.94 -7.92
C ASN A 142 -2.29 48.03 -7.03
N THR A 143 -1.83 46.89 -7.56
CA THR A 143 -1.09 45.89 -6.77
C THR A 143 0.42 46.07 -6.83
N HIS A 144 0.92 46.85 -7.79
CA HIS A 144 2.35 47.00 -8.09
C HIS A 144 3.03 45.66 -8.45
N ASN A 145 2.25 44.69 -8.93
CA ASN A 145 2.79 43.47 -9.51
C ASN A 145 3.17 43.72 -10.96
N VAL A 146 4.31 43.19 -11.37
CA VAL A 146 4.76 43.17 -12.77
C VAL A 146 4.83 41.74 -13.23
N THR A 147 4.08 41.37 -14.26
CA THR A 147 4.07 40.00 -14.79
C THR A 147 4.64 39.98 -16.21
N LEU A 148 5.55 39.04 -16.46
CA LEU A 148 6.12 38.79 -17.78
C LEU A 148 6.03 37.30 -18.11
N ALA A 149 5.72 36.96 -19.35
CA ALA A 149 5.76 35.60 -19.85
C ALA A 149 6.89 35.47 -20.88
N VAL A 150 7.79 34.50 -20.69
CA VAL A 150 8.90 34.20 -21.62
C VAL A 150 8.79 32.75 -22.13
N PRO A 151 9.41 32.40 -23.27
CA PRO A 151 9.35 31.03 -23.77
C PRO A 151 9.94 30.01 -22.81
N THR A 152 9.39 28.80 -22.80
CA THR A 152 10.02 27.63 -22.19
C THR A 152 11.44 27.44 -22.73
N GLY A 153 12.39 27.23 -21.82
CA GLY A 153 13.82 27.08 -22.16
C GLY A 153 14.66 28.36 -22.10
N VAL A 154 14.06 29.54 -21.86
CA VAL A 154 14.82 30.76 -21.56
C VAL A 154 15.47 30.65 -20.17
N ASN A 155 16.76 30.95 -20.07
CA ASN A 155 17.46 30.94 -18.79
C ASN A 155 17.03 32.13 -17.92
N LEU A 156 16.23 31.88 -16.89
CA LEU A 156 15.74 32.92 -15.97
C LEU A 156 16.85 33.47 -15.05
N GLN A 157 17.95 32.75 -14.87
CA GLN A 157 19.04 33.12 -13.95
C GLN A 157 19.90 34.30 -14.44
N SER A 158 19.70 34.72 -15.69
CA SER A 158 20.59 35.69 -16.33
C SER A 158 19.85 36.67 -17.26
N LEU A 159 18.64 37.09 -16.89
CA LEU A 159 17.87 38.06 -17.69
C LEU A 159 18.29 39.50 -17.33
N VAL A 160 18.32 40.35 -18.35
CA VAL A 160 18.60 41.79 -18.25
C VAL A 160 17.31 42.56 -18.50
N ALA A 161 16.83 43.27 -17.48
CA ALA A 161 15.63 44.08 -17.56
C ALA A 161 15.92 45.48 -18.14
N ASN A 162 15.04 45.94 -19.02
CA ASN A 162 14.95 47.32 -19.46
C ASN A 162 13.74 47.97 -18.78
N PHE A 163 13.96 49.07 -18.07
CA PHE A 163 12.92 49.77 -17.33
C PHE A 163 13.09 51.30 -17.38
N GLU A 164 11.98 51.99 -17.18
CA GLU A 164 11.89 53.45 -17.04
C GLU A 164 11.25 53.79 -15.69
N ILE A 165 11.74 54.81 -15.00
CA ILE A 165 11.25 55.24 -13.68
C ILE A 165 11.03 56.75 -13.61
N THR A 166 10.21 57.21 -12.65
CA THR A 166 10.15 58.63 -12.27
C THR A 166 11.05 59.00 -11.09
N GLY A 167 11.54 58.00 -10.33
CA GLY A 167 12.51 58.18 -9.24
C GLY A 167 13.95 58.38 -9.71
N VAL A 168 14.90 58.36 -8.77
CA VAL A 168 16.34 58.56 -9.02
C VAL A 168 17.16 57.27 -9.06
N ASP A 169 16.67 56.18 -8.48
CA ASP A 169 17.37 54.89 -8.44
C ASP A 169 16.38 53.73 -8.37
N VAL A 170 16.85 52.53 -8.71
CA VAL A 170 16.11 51.27 -8.54
C VAL A 170 17.01 50.29 -7.83
N THR A 171 16.52 49.66 -6.75
CA THR A 171 17.29 48.65 -6.01
C THR A 171 16.55 47.32 -5.94
N VAL A 172 17.31 46.22 -6.01
CA VAL A 172 16.86 44.86 -5.68
C VAL A 172 17.78 44.34 -4.57
N ASN A 173 17.23 43.93 -3.43
CA ASN A 173 18.01 43.57 -2.23
C ASN A 173 19.05 44.64 -1.84
N ASP A 174 18.65 45.91 -1.89
CA ASP A 174 19.50 47.10 -1.64
C ASP A 174 20.67 47.31 -2.64
N ALA A 175 20.79 46.48 -3.69
CA ALA A 175 21.75 46.68 -4.77
C ALA A 175 21.12 47.49 -5.92
N SER A 176 21.76 48.59 -6.33
CA SER A 176 21.31 49.45 -7.44
C SER A 176 21.30 48.69 -8.77
N GLN A 177 20.28 48.97 -9.57
CA GLN A 177 19.96 48.34 -10.85
C GLN A 177 20.11 49.36 -11.97
N GLU A 178 20.87 49.01 -12.99
CA GLU A 178 21.04 49.80 -14.20
C GLU A 178 20.20 49.19 -15.33
N SER A 179 19.28 49.99 -15.89
CA SER A 179 18.37 49.58 -16.96
C SER A 179 19.15 49.12 -18.20
N SER A 180 18.75 47.99 -18.79
CA SER A 180 19.43 47.31 -19.90
C SER A 180 20.86 46.81 -19.59
N VAL A 181 21.30 46.82 -18.33
CA VAL A 181 22.67 46.41 -17.96
C VAL A 181 22.68 45.35 -16.87
N THR A 182 21.95 45.56 -15.76
CA THR A 182 22.04 44.65 -14.61
C THR A 182 21.36 43.31 -14.87
N ILE A 183 22.13 42.23 -14.73
CA ILE A 183 21.66 40.85 -14.82
C ILE A 183 21.02 40.45 -13.49
N ASN A 184 19.84 39.83 -13.56
CA ASN A 184 19.12 39.30 -12.41
C ASN A 184 18.63 37.86 -12.64
N ASP A 185 18.40 37.15 -11.54
CA ASP A 185 17.80 35.81 -11.51
C ASP A 185 16.30 35.92 -11.20
N PHE A 186 15.47 35.66 -12.21
CA PHE A 186 14.01 35.66 -12.11
C PHE A 186 13.43 34.24 -11.96
N SER A 187 14.23 33.27 -11.50
CA SER A 187 13.70 31.94 -11.17
C SER A 187 12.66 32.00 -10.05
N ASP A 188 12.80 33.00 -9.16
CA ASP A 188 11.80 33.41 -8.17
C ASP A 188 11.41 34.88 -8.43
N SER A 189 10.27 35.32 -7.87
CA SER A 189 9.84 36.72 -7.97
C SER A 189 10.84 37.67 -7.30
N LEU A 190 11.13 38.80 -7.95
CA LEU A 190 12.06 39.82 -7.46
C LEU A 190 11.35 41.11 -7.04
N TYR A 191 11.82 41.70 -5.94
CA TYR A 191 11.27 42.96 -5.43
C TYR A 191 12.11 44.15 -5.90
N TYR A 192 11.63 44.84 -6.93
CA TYR A 192 12.24 46.06 -7.45
C TYR A 192 11.73 47.27 -6.65
N GLN A 193 12.64 48.02 -6.04
CA GLN A 193 12.30 49.22 -5.28
C GLN A 193 12.75 50.46 -6.04
N VAL A 194 11.80 51.27 -6.49
CA VAL A 194 12.09 52.59 -7.06
C VAL A 194 12.26 53.57 -5.89
N VAL A 195 13.37 54.32 -5.90
CA VAL A 195 13.74 55.29 -4.85
C VAL A 195 13.49 56.71 -5.37
N ALA A 196 12.69 57.47 -4.64
CA ALA A 196 12.44 58.89 -4.91
C ALA A 196 13.61 59.78 -4.45
N GLU A 197 13.62 61.05 -4.85
CA GLU A 197 14.65 62.01 -4.43
C GLU A 197 14.65 62.24 -2.91
N ASP A 198 13.49 62.11 -2.26
CA ASP A 198 13.29 62.24 -0.81
C ASP A 198 13.67 60.98 0.00
N ASP A 199 14.27 59.98 -0.65
CA ASP A 199 14.62 58.65 -0.13
C ASP A 199 13.41 57.73 0.18
N SER A 200 12.18 58.15 -0.10
CA SER A 200 11.02 57.26 0.00
C SER A 200 11.05 56.21 -1.13
N LYS A 201 10.52 55.00 -0.85
CA LYS A 201 10.59 53.86 -1.78
C LYS A 201 9.21 53.33 -2.16
N GLN A 202 9.06 52.87 -3.40
CA GLN A 202 7.90 52.09 -3.86
C GLN A 202 8.38 50.74 -4.41
N GLY A 203 7.77 49.67 -3.90
CA GLY A 203 8.13 48.31 -4.28
C GLY A 203 7.23 47.76 -5.38
N TYR A 204 7.84 47.02 -6.31
CA TYR A 204 7.20 46.31 -7.40
C TYR A 204 7.61 44.84 -7.36
N LEU A 205 6.66 43.93 -7.27
CA LEU A 205 6.94 42.49 -7.30
C LEU A 205 6.93 42.00 -8.74
N VAL A 206 8.12 41.74 -9.29
CA VAL A 206 8.31 41.28 -10.67
C VAL A 206 8.33 39.75 -10.68
N SER A 207 7.42 39.15 -11.45
CA SER A 207 7.31 37.69 -11.60
C SER A 207 7.38 37.31 -13.07
N VAL A 208 8.20 36.31 -13.38
CA VAL A 208 8.41 35.81 -14.74
C VAL A 208 7.92 34.37 -14.84
N SER A 209 7.01 34.09 -15.76
CA SER A 209 6.53 32.75 -16.05
C SER A 209 7.10 32.23 -17.37
N GLN A 210 7.34 30.92 -17.46
CA GLN A 210 7.67 30.26 -18.73
C GLN A 210 6.41 29.73 -19.39
N VAL A 211 6.19 30.06 -20.65
CA VAL A 211 5.04 29.63 -21.45
C VAL A 211 5.49 29.07 -22.80
N ASP A 212 4.70 28.18 -23.39
CA ASP A 212 4.94 27.77 -24.78
C ASP A 212 4.39 28.84 -25.72
N TYR A 213 5.30 29.53 -26.44
CA TYR A 213 4.96 30.65 -27.32
C TYR A 213 4.10 30.26 -28.54
N GLN A 214 4.03 28.97 -28.86
CA GLN A 214 3.25 28.43 -29.98
C GLN A 214 1.91 27.85 -29.54
N ALA A 215 1.68 27.72 -28.23
CA ALA A 215 0.49 27.10 -27.70
C ALA A 215 -0.73 28.01 -27.90
N LYS A 216 -1.81 27.40 -28.40
CA LYS A 216 -3.04 28.08 -28.83
C LYS A 216 -4.25 27.16 -28.72
N ALA A 217 -4.22 26.27 -27.74
CA ALA A 217 -5.30 25.32 -27.52
C ALA A 217 -6.38 25.90 -26.60
N LEU A 218 -7.61 25.43 -26.77
CA LEU A 218 -8.63 25.47 -25.72
C LEU A 218 -8.62 24.09 -25.03
N SER A 219 -8.28 24.06 -23.74
CA SER A 219 -8.23 22.80 -22.97
C SER A 219 -9.55 22.48 -22.28
N SER A 220 -10.42 23.46 -22.12
CA SER A 220 -11.78 23.28 -21.63
C SER A 220 -12.71 24.32 -22.23
N PHE A 221 -13.98 23.97 -22.36
CA PHE A 221 -15.04 24.89 -22.75
C PHE A 221 -16.36 24.38 -22.17
N LYS A 222 -17.08 25.21 -21.42
CA LYS A 222 -18.38 24.85 -20.83
C LYS A 222 -19.30 26.05 -20.66
N PHE A 223 -20.60 25.79 -20.58
CA PHE A 223 -21.57 26.70 -19.99
C PHE A 223 -21.85 26.27 -18.56
N SER A 224 -21.48 27.10 -17.58
CA SER A 224 -21.78 26.78 -16.18
C SER A 224 -23.18 27.22 -15.79
N MET A 225 -23.85 26.40 -14.97
CA MET A 225 -25.15 26.74 -14.37
C MET A 225 -25.09 27.98 -13.47
N GLN A 226 -23.89 28.35 -12.98
CA GLN A 226 -23.71 29.53 -12.13
C GLN A 226 -23.79 30.84 -12.93
N ASP A 227 -23.39 30.83 -14.20
CA ASP A 227 -23.31 32.03 -15.04
C ASP A 227 -24.51 32.16 -16.00
N ASN A 228 -25.19 31.05 -16.27
CA ASN A 228 -26.24 30.97 -17.29
C ASN A 228 -27.57 30.51 -16.67
N ALA A 229 -28.55 31.40 -16.63
CA ALA A 229 -29.89 31.09 -16.14
C ALA A 229 -30.58 30.07 -17.06
N GLY A 230 -31.29 29.09 -16.47
CA GLY A 230 -32.00 28.03 -17.20
C GLY A 230 -31.25 26.71 -17.33
N PHE A 231 -30.01 26.63 -16.84
CA PHE A 231 -29.25 25.38 -16.73
C PHE A 231 -29.49 24.72 -15.37
N GLU A 232 -29.86 23.44 -15.37
CA GLU A 232 -29.97 22.64 -14.14
C GLU A 232 -28.63 21.99 -13.74
N GLN A 233 -27.71 21.88 -14.70
CA GLN A 233 -26.34 21.39 -14.54
C GLN A 233 -25.41 22.06 -15.56
N ASP A 234 -24.10 22.04 -15.32
CA ASP A 234 -23.11 22.52 -16.29
C ASP A 234 -23.24 21.75 -17.62
N SER A 235 -23.17 22.45 -18.75
CA SER A 235 -23.01 21.85 -20.08
C SER A 235 -21.54 21.89 -20.47
N ILE A 236 -20.91 20.72 -20.53
CA ILE A 236 -19.49 20.57 -20.85
C ILE A 236 -19.36 20.35 -22.35
N GLY A 237 -18.46 21.10 -22.99
CA GLY A 237 -18.19 20.98 -24.41
C GLY A 237 -17.22 19.85 -24.72
N GLU A 238 -17.58 19.05 -25.73
CA GLU A 238 -16.71 18.06 -26.34
C GLU A 238 -15.74 18.78 -27.28
N ILE A 239 -14.44 18.73 -26.96
CA ILE A 239 -13.37 19.37 -27.76
C ILE A 239 -12.77 18.33 -28.69
N ASP A 240 -13.07 18.48 -29.98
CA ASP A 240 -12.40 17.76 -31.06
C ASP A 240 -11.16 18.56 -31.48
N GLU A 241 -10.02 18.25 -30.86
CA GLU A 241 -8.77 18.95 -31.12
C GLU A 241 -8.21 18.68 -32.52
N GLN A 242 -8.60 17.57 -33.17
CA GLN A 242 -8.15 17.27 -34.53
C GLN A 242 -8.85 18.14 -35.57
N ASN A 243 -10.13 18.43 -35.34
CA ASN A 243 -10.95 19.26 -36.25
C ASN A 243 -11.13 20.69 -35.73
N HIS A 244 -10.60 21.01 -34.55
CA HIS A 244 -10.78 22.28 -33.83
C HIS A 244 -12.25 22.68 -33.74
N ALA A 245 -13.09 21.74 -33.35
CA ALA A 245 -14.52 21.95 -33.14
C ALA A 245 -14.86 21.69 -31.67
N ILE A 246 -15.79 22.46 -31.12
CA ILE A 246 -16.30 22.26 -29.77
C ILE A 246 -17.82 22.18 -29.84
N LYS A 247 -18.39 21.06 -29.39
CA LYS A 247 -19.85 20.84 -29.41
C LYS A 247 -20.41 20.88 -28.00
N LEU A 248 -21.48 21.65 -27.80
CA LEU A 248 -22.22 21.72 -26.54
C LEU A 248 -23.69 21.38 -26.76
N LEU A 249 -24.25 20.60 -25.82
CA LEU A 249 -25.68 20.32 -25.75
C LEU A 249 -26.31 21.14 -24.62
N VAL A 250 -27.37 21.88 -24.91
CA VAL A 250 -28.13 22.65 -23.91
C VAL A 250 -29.53 22.07 -23.76
N ALA A 251 -30.16 22.17 -22.58
CA ALA A 251 -31.53 21.68 -22.42
C ALA A 251 -32.49 22.37 -23.40
N LYS A 252 -33.58 21.67 -23.75
CA LYS A 252 -34.65 22.25 -24.55
C LYS A 252 -35.17 23.51 -23.87
N ASP A 253 -35.41 24.56 -24.64
CA ASP A 253 -35.87 25.89 -24.18
C ASP A 253 -34.82 26.76 -23.47
N VAL A 254 -33.55 26.36 -23.40
CA VAL A 254 -32.45 27.24 -22.98
C VAL A 254 -32.23 28.33 -24.03
N ASP A 255 -32.27 29.60 -23.60
CA ASP A 255 -31.95 30.73 -24.49
C ASP A 255 -30.44 30.79 -24.77
N VAL A 256 -30.05 30.34 -25.97
CA VAL A 256 -28.65 30.35 -26.43
C VAL A 256 -28.20 31.70 -27.02
N SER A 257 -29.07 32.72 -27.04
CA SER A 257 -28.75 34.01 -27.66
C SER A 257 -27.78 34.88 -26.85
N SER A 258 -27.51 34.52 -25.58
CA SER A 258 -26.63 35.26 -24.69
C SER A 258 -26.04 34.37 -23.58
N LEU A 259 -25.17 33.43 -23.94
CA LEU A 259 -24.50 32.55 -22.97
C LEU A 259 -23.08 33.03 -22.62
N ILE A 260 -22.70 32.86 -21.36
CA ILE A 260 -21.36 33.10 -20.81
C ILE A 260 -20.61 31.75 -20.77
N ALA A 261 -19.55 31.63 -21.58
CA ALA A 261 -18.69 30.46 -21.59
C ALA A 261 -17.58 30.57 -20.53
N ARG A 262 -17.25 29.45 -19.90
CA ARG A 262 -15.99 29.26 -19.17
C ARG A 262 -15.08 28.36 -19.98
N PHE A 263 -13.87 28.83 -20.24
CA PHE A 263 -12.85 28.10 -20.97
C PHE A 263 -11.46 28.33 -20.35
N GLU A 264 -10.56 27.40 -20.63
CA GLU A 264 -9.14 27.50 -20.35
C GLU A 264 -8.38 27.50 -21.68
N THR A 265 -7.35 28.33 -21.78
CA THR A 265 -6.54 28.45 -23.00
C THR A 265 -5.06 28.47 -22.68
N SER A 266 -4.26 27.91 -23.58
CA SER A 266 -2.80 28.06 -23.57
C SER A 266 -2.31 29.25 -24.42
N GLY A 267 -3.21 29.89 -25.17
CA GLY A 267 -2.89 31.09 -25.94
C GLY A 267 -2.82 32.37 -25.09
N GLN A 268 -2.26 33.41 -25.69
CA GLN A 268 -2.17 34.75 -25.12
C GLN A 268 -3.54 35.43 -25.03
N THR A 269 -4.34 35.37 -26.10
CA THR A 269 -5.67 35.97 -26.16
C THR A 269 -6.67 35.06 -26.86
N VAL A 270 -7.95 35.26 -26.55
CA VAL A 270 -9.06 34.57 -27.21
C VAL A 270 -10.02 35.64 -27.72
N THR A 271 -10.38 35.58 -29.01
CA THR A 271 -11.28 36.56 -29.61
C THR A 271 -12.44 35.90 -30.34
N VAL A 272 -13.59 36.58 -30.38
CA VAL A 272 -14.74 36.23 -31.22
C VAL A 272 -15.07 37.47 -32.04
N ASN A 273 -15.06 37.34 -33.37
CA ASN A 273 -15.22 38.47 -34.29
C ASN A 273 -14.25 39.65 -34.00
N GLY A 274 -13.05 39.35 -33.51
CA GLY A 274 -12.03 40.34 -33.14
C GLY A 274 -12.25 41.04 -31.78
N ILE A 275 -13.31 40.68 -31.03
CA ILE A 275 -13.54 41.15 -29.66
C ILE A 275 -12.94 40.15 -28.69
N GLU A 276 -12.11 40.61 -27.77
CA GLU A 276 -11.49 39.77 -26.73
C GLU A 276 -12.52 39.15 -25.78
N GLN A 277 -12.29 37.88 -25.44
CA GLN A 277 -13.17 37.06 -24.63
C GLN A 277 -12.53 36.80 -23.27
N TYR A 278 -13.28 37.07 -22.20
CA TYR A 278 -12.89 36.79 -20.83
C TYR A 278 -13.72 35.62 -20.33
N SER A 279 -13.04 34.52 -20.00
CA SER A 279 -13.66 33.29 -19.48
C SER A 279 -14.53 33.57 -18.26
N GLY A 280 -15.79 33.12 -18.30
CA GLY A 280 -16.79 33.35 -17.25
C GLY A 280 -17.37 34.77 -17.19
N VAL A 281 -17.05 35.63 -18.17
CA VAL A 281 -17.49 37.04 -18.18
C VAL A 281 -18.15 37.43 -19.50
N THR A 282 -17.52 37.14 -20.64
CA THR A 282 -18.04 37.61 -21.93
C THR A 282 -19.21 36.75 -22.41
N ALA A 283 -20.38 37.38 -22.57
CA ALA A 283 -21.56 36.74 -23.13
C ALA A 283 -21.54 36.78 -24.67
N ASN A 284 -21.90 35.67 -25.32
CA ASN A 284 -22.00 35.57 -26.78
C ASN A 284 -23.32 34.95 -27.21
N ASN A 285 -23.68 35.18 -28.48
CA ASN A 285 -24.86 34.61 -29.11
C ASN A 285 -24.51 33.33 -29.88
N TYR A 286 -24.95 32.18 -29.37
CA TYR A 286 -24.70 30.85 -29.93
C TYR A 286 -25.88 30.30 -30.76
N THR A 287 -26.78 31.17 -31.25
CA THR A 287 -27.85 30.75 -32.18
C THR A 287 -27.32 30.24 -33.53
N SER A 288 -26.04 30.49 -33.82
CA SER A 288 -25.26 29.91 -34.92
C SER A 288 -23.86 29.58 -34.43
N ASP A 289 -23.12 28.77 -35.19
CA ASP A 289 -21.72 28.46 -34.89
C ASP A 289 -20.88 29.74 -34.68
N LEU A 290 -20.06 29.74 -33.64
CA LEU A 290 -19.17 30.85 -33.28
C LEU A 290 -17.71 30.43 -33.39
N THR A 291 -16.89 31.25 -34.03
CA THR A 291 -15.45 31.01 -34.10
C THR A 291 -14.72 31.73 -32.97
N TYR A 292 -14.14 30.93 -32.08
CA TYR A 292 -13.19 31.38 -31.06
C TYR A 292 -11.79 31.30 -31.62
N ARG A 293 -11.12 32.44 -31.78
CA ARG A 293 -9.73 32.52 -32.25
C ARG A 293 -8.79 32.66 -31.08
N VAL A 294 -8.00 31.63 -30.83
CA VAL A 294 -6.90 31.64 -29.86
C VAL A 294 -5.64 32.15 -30.55
N THR A 295 -5.01 33.19 -30.01
CA THR A 295 -3.75 33.75 -30.51
C THR A 295 -2.63 33.38 -29.55
N ALA A 296 -1.58 32.72 -30.04
CA ALA A 296 -0.39 32.42 -29.25
C ALA A 296 0.52 33.66 -29.10
N TYR A 297 1.51 33.61 -28.21
CA TYR A 297 2.45 34.71 -27.97
C TYR A 297 3.34 35.04 -29.17
N ASP A 298 3.52 34.11 -30.11
CA ASP A 298 4.22 34.37 -31.38
C ASP A 298 3.32 35.00 -32.47
N ASN A 299 2.05 35.27 -32.14
CA ASN A 299 0.98 35.73 -33.02
C ASN A 299 0.44 34.68 -34.02
N SER A 300 0.85 33.41 -33.93
CA SER A 300 0.15 32.33 -34.63
C SER A 300 -1.25 32.14 -34.03
N VAL A 301 -2.22 31.71 -34.84
CA VAL A 301 -3.63 31.61 -34.42
C VAL A 301 -4.19 30.21 -34.65
N GLN A 302 -5.15 29.81 -33.80
CA GLN A 302 -5.98 28.62 -33.96
C GLN A 302 -7.44 29.02 -33.81
N ASP A 303 -8.26 28.68 -34.80
CA ASP A 303 -9.70 28.91 -34.77
C ASP A 303 -10.39 27.63 -34.27
N TYR A 304 -11.28 27.79 -33.29
CA TYR A 304 -12.18 26.76 -32.77
C TYR A 304 -13.62 27.11 -33.15
N VAL A 305 -14.32 26.19 -33.79
CA VAL A 305 -15.74 26.35 -34.13
C VAL A 305 -16.59 25.81 -32.99
N ILE A 306 -17.31 26.69 -32.30
CA ILE A 306 -18.23 26.34 -31.21
C ILE A 306 -19.63 26.18 -31.78
N SER A 307 -20.17 24.97 -31.69
CA SER A 307 -21.54 24.64 -32.09
C SER A 307 -22.37 24.30 -30.86
N VAL A 308 -23.51 24.98 -30.73
CA VAL A 308 -24.48 24.71 -29.65
C VAL A 308 -25.75 24.16 -30.26
N SER A 309 -26.20 23.02 -29.75
CA SER A 309 -27.45 22.38 -30.18
C SER A 309 -28.33 22.07 -28.99
N GLU A 310 -29.65 22.10 -29.20
CA GLU A 310 -30.60 21.61 -28.21
C GLU A 310 -30.38 20.11 -27.97
N SER A 311 -30.40 19.74 -26.69
CA SER A 311 -30.35 18.38 -26.23
C SER A 311 -31.59 17.64 -26.68
N ASN A 312 -31.37 16.49 -27.33
CA ASN A 312 -32.43 15.54 -27.68
C ASN A 312 -32.71 14.54 -26.54
N CYS A 313 -32.15 14.77 -25.34
CA CYS A 313 -32.40 13.91 -24.19
C CYS A 313 -33.88 13.99 -23.76
N LEU A 314 -34.46 12.81 -23.57
CA LEU A 314 -35.83 12.57 -23.15
C LEU A 314 -35.90 12.48 -21.63
N GLU A 315 -36.87 13.16 -21.01
CA GLU A 315 -37.12 13.01 -19.57
C GLU A 315 -37.56 11.60 -19.16
N GLN A 316 -38.11 10.82 -20.10
CA GLN A 316 -38.64 9.50 -19.82
C GLN A 316 -37.53 8.42 -19.77
N PRO A 317 -37.59 7.49 -18.80
CA PRO A 317 -36.68 6.35 -18.72
C PRO A 317 -37.04 5.23 -19.72
N TRP A 318 -36.04 4.47 -20.16
CA TRP A 318 -36.28 3.16 -20.77
C TRP A 318 -36.68 2.15 -19.68
N GLN A 319 -37.83 1.52 -19.86
CA GLN A 319 -38.36 0.57 -18.88
C GLN A 319 -37.84 -0.85 -19.10
N GLY A 320 -37.25 -1.44 -18.08
CA GLY A 320 -36.77 -2.82 -18.09
C GLY A 320 -35.35 -2.96 -18.64
N ASN A 321 -35.01 -4.19 -19.04
CA ASN A 321 -33.67 -4.52 -19.53
C ASN A 321 -33.53 -4.16 -21.01
N TYR A 322 -32.30 -3.83 -21.43
CA TYR A 322 -31.96 -3.62 -22.84
C TYR A 322 -30.60 -4.24 -23.16
N THR A 323 -30.40 -4.68 -24.41
CA THR A 323 -29.14 -5.29 -24.86
C THR A 323 -28.68 -4.64 -26.16
N ILE A 324 -27.44 -4.17 -26.17
CA ILE A 324 -26.74 -3.59 -27.31
C ILE A 324 -25.77 -4.66 -27.83
N THR A 325 -25.85 -5.02 -29.11
CA THR A 325 -24.91 -5.92 -29.79
C THR A 325 -24.30 -5.29 -31.05
N SER A 326 -24.82 -4.14 -31.47
CA SER A 326 -24.40 -3.41 -32.66
C SER A 326 -24.66 -1.91 -32.48
N ALA A 327 -24.08 -1.07 -33.35
CA ALA A 327 -24.36 0.36 -33.36
C ALA A 327 -25.85 0.68 -33.60
N GLN A 328 -26.58 -0.17 -34.33
CA GLN A 328 -28.00 0.00 -34.55
C GLN A 328 -28.83 -0.12 -33.26
N ASP A 329 -28.39 -0.95 -32.31
CA ASP A 329 -29.08 -1.07 -31.02
C ASP A 329 -28.91 0.19 -30.16
N ILE A 330 -27.82 0.95 -30.35
CA ILE A 330 -27.61 2.24 -29.67
C ILE A 330 -28.66 3.26 -30.12
N GLU A 331 -29.01 3.28 -31.41
CA GLU A 331 -30.00 4.22 -31.97
C GLU A 331 -31.36 4.15 -31.24
N ALA A 332 -31.74 2.96 -30.73
CA ALA A 332 -32.99 2.78 -29.99
C ALA A 332 -32.96 3.39 -28.58
N LEU A 333 -31.77 3.56 -27.99
CA LEU A 333 -31.57 4.18 -26.68
C LEU A 333 -31.19 5.66 -26.75
N MET A 334 -30.89 6.19 -27.94
CA MET A 334 -30.55 7.60 -28.11
C MET A 334 -31.63 8.51 -27.50
N GLY A 335 -31.19 9.47 -26.71
CA GLY A 335 -32.04 10.41 -26.00
C GLY A 335 -32.54 9.90 -24.64
N TYR A 336 -32.64 8.60 -24.37
CA TYR A 336 -33.10 8.16 -23.05
C TYR A 336 -32.14 8.60 -21.94
N THR A 337 -32.70 9.10 -20.83
CA THR A 337 -31.89 9.57 -19.69
C THR A 337 -31.59 8.49 -18.66
N SER A 338 -32.26 7.34 -18.74
CA SER A 338 -32.00 6.21 -17.86
C SER A 338 -32.53 4.89 -18.42
N VAL A 339 -31.98 3.79 -17.91
CA VAL A 339 -32.48 2.42 -18.12
C VAL A 339 -32.81 1.84 -16.74
N THR A 340 -34.08 1.55 -16.46
CA THR A 340 -34.49 1.11 -15.11
C THR A 340 -34.03 -0.31 -14.77
N GLY A 341 -33.83 -1.16 -15.78
CA GLY A 341 -33.30 -2.51 -15.64
C GLY A 341 -31.80 -2.61 -15.93
N THR A 342 -31.39 -3.78 -16.41
CA THR A 342 -30.01 -4.03 -16.84
C THR A 342 -29.79 -3.51 -18.27
N LEU A 343 -28.81 -2.64 -18.45
CA LEU A 343 -28.21 -2.33 -19.75
C LEU A 343 -27.04 -3.29 -19.98
N SER A 344 -27.17 -4.16 -20.98
CA SER A 344 -26.12 -5.08 -21.41
C SER A 344 -25.50 -4.62 -22.73
N ILE A 345 -24.22 -4.27 -22.73
CA ILE A 345 -23.43 -4.00 -23.93
C ILE A 345 -22.65 -5.27 -24.24
N GLY A 346 -23.15 -6.04 -25.19
CA GLY A 346 -22.74 -7.42 -25.43
C GLY A 346 -23.11 -8.37 -24.28
N SER A 347 -22.96 -9.67 -24.54
CA SER A 347 -23.01 -10.70 -23.50
C SER A 347 -22.26 -11.96 -23.96
N SER A 348 -21.91 -12.86 -23.02
CA SER A 348 -21.28 -14.15 -23.39
C SER A 348 -22.16 -15.00 -24.31
N SER A 349 -23.49 -14.87 -24.22
CA SER A 349 -24.45 -15.55 -25.11
C SER A 349 -24.70 -14.82 -26.42
N THR A 350 -24.50 -13.50 -26.45
CA THR A 350 -24.73 -12.62 -27.60
C THR A 350 -23.63 -11.55 -27.66
N PRO A 351 -22.41 -11.91 -28.09
CA PRO A 351 -21.30 -10.95 -28.23
C PRO A 351 -21.67 -9.82 -29.18
N SER A 352 -21.10 -8.62 -28.99
CA SER A 352 -21.26 -7.56 -29.99
C SER A 352 -20.50 -7.89 -31.26
N THR A 353 -20.97 -7.39 -32.40
CA THR A 353 -20.26 -7.50 -33.69
C THR A 353 -19.94 -6.12 -34.24
N GLY A 354 -18.65 -5.79 -34.40
CA GLY A 354 -18.21 -4.52 -35.00
C GLY A 354 -18.46 -3.27 -34.15
N LEU A 355 -18.83 -3.43 -32.88
CA LEU A 355 -19.05 -2.33 -31.94
C LEU A 355 -17.70 -1.87 -31.35
N THR A 356 -17.24 -0.69 -31.75
CA THR A 356 -15.92 -0.14 -31.36
C THR A 356 -15.98 0.91 -30.25
N ASN A 357 -17.14 1.55 -30.08
CA ASN A 357 -17.48 2.50 -29.03
C ASN A 357 -19.00 2.43 -28.74
N VAL A 358 -19.47 3.25 -27.80
CA VAL A 358 -20.87 3.34 -27.41
C VAL A 358 -21.44 4.76 -27.58
N THR A 359 -20.90 5.52 -28.53
CA THR A 359 -21.35 6.88 -28.87
C THR A 359 -22.84 6.88 -29.23
N GLY A 360 -23.59 7.85 -28.71
CA GLY A 360 -25.05 7.96 -28.78
C GLY A 360 -25.76 7.71 -27.44
N LEU A 361 -25.02 7.27 -26.42
CA LEU A 361 -25.56 6.99 -25.07
C LEU A 361 -25.37 8.15 -24.08
N GLU A 362 -24.94 9.33 -24.53
CA GLU A 362 -24.48 10.45 -23.68
C GLU A 362 -25.59 11.01 -22.79
N CYS A 363 -26.85 10.80 -23.16
CA CYS A 363 -28.01 11.19 -22.35
C CYS A 363 -28.20 10.35 -21.10
N LEU A 364 -27.63 9.13 -21.03
CA LEU A 364 -27.85 8.22 -19.90
C LEU A 364 -27.19 8.74 -18.63
N ASN A 365 -28.00 9.09 -17.63
CA ASN A 365 -27.55 9.58 -16.33
C ASN A 365 -27.65 8.50 -15.24
N THR A 366 -28.70 7.66 -15.29
CA THR A 366 -28.97 6.63 -14.28
C THR A 366 -29.23 5.27 -14.90
N LEU A 367 -28.58 4.24 -14.38
CA LEU A 367 -28.78 2.84 -14.81
C LEU A 367 -29.24 1.97 -13.64
N GLY A 368 -30.03 0.94 -13.94
CA GLY A 368 -30.31 -0.15 -13.01
C GLY A 368 -29.06 -0.98 -12.76
N THR A 369 -28.54 -1.63 -13.79
CA THR A 369 -27.26 -2.38 -13.77
C THR A 369 -26.58 -2.19 -15.11
N LEU A 370 -25.25 -2.09 -15.11
CA LEU A 370 -24.46 -2.01 -16.33
C LEU A 370 -23.59 -3.26 -16.48
N ASN A 371 -23.81 -4.00 -17.56
CA ASN A 371 -22.99 -5.13 -17.96
C ASN A 371 -22.34 -4.80 -19.30
N VAL A 372 -21.01 -4.72 -19.36
CA VAL A 372 -20.24 -4.58 -20.61
C VAL A 372 -19.46 -5.86 -20.81
N ALA A 373 -19.92 -6.73 -21.71
CA ALA A 373 -19.44 -8.10 -21.78
C ALA A 373 -19.24 -8.63 -23.20
N ALA A 374 -18.11 -9.32 -23.41
CA ALA A 374 -17.83 -10.04 -24.67
C ALA A 374 -17.93 -9.13 -25.92
N ASN A 375 -17.31 -7.96 -25.86
CA ASN A 375 -17.20 -7.05 -26.99
C ASN A 375 -15.76 -7.11 -27.55
N PRO A 376 -15.50 -7.87 -28.63
CA PRO A 376 -14.14 -8.10 -29.14
C PRO A 376 -13.49 -6.85 -29.73
N ASP A 377 -14.28 -5.92 -30.26
CA ASP A 377 -13.80 -4.72 -30.96
C ASP A 377 -13.95 -3.42 -30.14
N LEU A 378 -14.62 -3.48 -28.98
CA LEU A 378 -14.91 -2.29 -28.16
C LEU A 378 -13.65 -1.77 -27.51
N THR A 379 -13.35 -0.48 -27.72
CA THR A 379 -12.08 0.15 -27.31
C THR A 379 -12.19 1.11 -26.14
N ASN A 380 -13.36 1.76 -25.97
CA ASN A 380 -13.66 2.72 -24.92
C ASN A 380 -15.16 2.70 -24.54
N LEU A 381 -15.52 3.46 -23.50
CA LEU A 381 -16.89 3.64 -23.02
C LEU A 381 -17.36 5.11 -23.10
N ASP A 382 -16.71 5.97 -23.88
CA ASP A 382 -16.83 7.44 -23.79
C ASP A 382 -18.27 7.96 -23.93
N GLY A 383 -19.12 7.24 -24.68
CA GLY A 383 -20.55 7.53 -24.81
C GLY A 383 -21.37 7.37 -23.52
N LEU A 384 -20.80 6.83 -22.43
CA LEU A 384 -21.44 6.71 -21.12
C LEU A 384 -21.13 7.88 -20.18
N SER A 385 -20.41 8.91 -20.63
CA SER A 385 -19.91 10.02 -19.79
C SER A 385 -20.99 10.75 -18.97
N GLY A 386 -22.26 10.68 -19.35
CA GLY A 386 -23.39 11.19 -18.57
C GLY A 386 -23.74 10.37 -17.31
N VAL A 387 -23.29 9.11 -17.22
CA VAL A 387 -23.72 8.18 -16.16
C VAL A 387 -23.14 8.60 -14.82
N THR A 388 -24.01 9.07 -13.93
CA THR A 388 -23.64 9.47 -12.56
C THR A 388 -24.01 8.41 -11.52
N LYS A 389 -24.95 7.52 -11.86
CA LYS A 389 -25.51 6.56 -10.90
C LYS A 389 -25.85 5.22 -11.55
N ILE A 390 -25.37 4.14 -10.94
CA ILE A 390 -25.82 2.77 -11.19
C ILE A 390 -26.44 2.26 -9.89
N THR A 391 -27.74 1.93 -9.88
CA THR A 391 -28.42 1.52 -8.64
C THR A 391 -28.04 0.11 -8.18
N GLY A 392 -27.59 -0.73 -9.11
CA GLY A 392 -27.08 -2.08 -8.91
C GLY A 392 -25.60 -2.20 -9.23
N ASN A 393 -25.23 -3.18 -10.04
CA ASN A 393 -23.83 -3.56 -10.26
C ASN A 393 -23.24 -2.93 -11.53
N LEU A 394 -21.95 -2.67 -11.50
CA LEU A 394 -21.11 -2.44 -12.68
C LEU A 394 -20.29 -3.71 -12.94
N SER A 395 -20.51 -4.35 -14.08
CA SER A 395 -19.74 -5.52 -14.52
C SER A 395 -19.13 -5.26 -15.89
N ILE A 396 -17.80 -5.27 -15.99
CA ILE A 396 -17.07 -5.10 -17.27
C ILE A 396 -16.18 -6.31 -17.47
N TYR A 397 -16.49 -7.19 -18.43
CA TYR A 397 -15.71 -8.41 -18.58
C TYR A 397 -15.57 -8.98 -19.99
N ASN A 398 -14.45 -9.66 -20.24
CA ASN A 398 -14.14 -10.30 -21.54
C ASN A 398 -14.18 -9.30 -22.72
N ASN A 399 -13.67 -8.08 -22.56
CA ASN A 399 -13.53 -7.10 -23.65
C ASN A 399 -12.03 -6.94 -23.98
N PRO A 400 -11.47 -7.81 -24.85
CA PRO A 400 -10.03 -7.90 -25.04
C PRO A 400 -9.41 -6.63 -25.66
N SER A 401 -10.16 -5.85 -26.42
CA SER A 401 -9.70 -4.60 -27.05
C SER A 401 -9.99 -3.35 -26.23
N LEU A 402 -10.63 -3.49 -25.06
CA LEU A 402 -11.00 -2.35 -24.23
C LEU A 402 -9.75 -1.77 -23.57
N THR A 403 -9.39 -0.55 -23.98
CA THR A 403 -8.18 0.16 -23.52
C THR A 403 -8.48 1.23 -22.48
N SER A 404 -9.75 1.66 -22.38
CA SER A 404 -10.18 2.67 -21.43
C SER A 404 -11.60 2.41 -20.97
N ILE A 405 -11.88 2.76 -19.71
CA ILE A 405 -13.24 2.92 -19.17
C ILE A 405 -13.55 4.39 -18.89
N SER A 406 -12.77 5.30 -19.48
CA SER A 406 -13.22 6.67 -19.74
C SER A 406 -14.58 6.62 -20.45
N GLY A 407 -15.47 7.52 -20.04
CA GLY A 407 -16.91 7.42 -20.11
C GLY A 407 -17.60 7.10 -18.77
N LEU A 408 -16.88 6.73 -17.71
CA LEU A 408 -17.48 6.53 -16.38
C LEU A 408 -17.07 7.58 -15.35
N GLU A 409 -16.25 8.58 -15.71
CA GLU A 409 -15.67 9.60 -14.84
C GLU A 409 -16.65 10.41 -13.98
N ASN A 410 -17.95 10.38 -14.32
CA ASN A 410 -19.01 11.02 -13.55
C ASN A 410 -19.75 10.08 -12.60
N LEU A 411 -19.47 8.78 -12.64
CA LEU A 411 -20.09 7.75 -11.80
C LEU A 411 -19.73 7.98 -10.33
N ALA A 412 -20.73 8.39 -9.55
CA ALA A 412 -20.59 8.67 -8.13
C ALA A 412 -21.10 7.52 -7.26
N THR A 413 -22.10 6.77 -7.73
CA THR A 413 -22.77 5.72 -6.94
C THR A 413 -22.93 4.44 -7.73
N VAL A 414 -22.47 3.32 -7.15
CA VAL A 414 -22.65 1.96 -7.64
C VAL A 414 -22.63 0.98 -6.46
N ALA A 415 -23.36 -0.14 -6.54
CA ALA A 415 -23.41 -1.10 -5.43
C ALA A 415 -22.15 -1.97 -5.37
N ASN A 416 -21.75 -2.55 -6.51
CA ASN A 416 -20.61 -3.45 -6.64
C ASN A 416 -19.88 -3.21 -7.95
N ILE A 417 -18.56 -3.39 -7.96
CA ILE A 417 -17.71 -3.30 -9.14
C ILE A 417 -17.08 -4.66 -9.40
N THR A 418 -17.26 -5.17 -10.62
CA THR A 418 -16.58 -6.37 -11.12
C THR A 418 -15.95 -6.07 -12.47
N ILE A 419 -14.62 -6.14 -12.55
CA ILE A 419 -13.89 -5.93 -13.80
C ILE A 419 -12.98 -7.12 -14.03
N SER A 420 -13.22 -7.87 -15.11
CA SER A 420 -12.45 -9.10 -15.34
C SER A 420 -12.12 -9.41 -16.79
N ASN A 421 -10.96 -10.01 -17.04
CA ASN A 421 -10.53 -10.45 -18.38
C ASN A 421 -10.59 -9.34 -19.46
N ASN A 422 -10.27 -8.09 -19.10
CA ASN A 422 -10.07 -6.99 -20.05
C ASN A 422 -8.56 -6.78 -20.20
N ALA A 423 -7.93 -7.63 -21.00
CA ALA A 423 -6.47 -7.80 -21.02
C ALA A 423 -5.70 -6.54 -21.44
N SER A 424 -6.33 -5.61 -22.17
CA SER A 424 -5.70 -4.38 -22.69
C SER A 424 -5.94 -3.14 -21.83
N LEU A 425 -6.61 -3.27 -20.68
CA LEU A 425 -6.96 -2.15 -19.81
C LEU A 425 -5.80 -1.83 -18.83
N PRO A 426 -5.11 -0.68 -18.96
CA PRO A 426 -3.88 -0.39 -18.21
C PRO A 426 -4.11 0.27 -16.85
N ASN A 427 -5.28 0.90 -16.66
CA ASN A 427 -5.71 1.57 -15.43
C ASN A 427 -7.25 1.52 -15.32
N LEU A 428 -7.79 2.05 -14.24
CA LEU A 428 -9.24 2.14 -14.00
C LEU A 428 -9.76 3.58 -14.06
N ASN A 429 -9.12 4.44 -14.84
CA ASN A 429 -9.52 5.84 -14.96
C ASN A 429 -10.96 5.91 -15.48
N GLY A 430 -11.79 6.72 -14.84
CA GLY A 430 -13.25 6.69 -14.93
C GLY A 430 -13.93 6.27 -13.62
N LEU A 431 -13.22 5.74 -12.61
CA LEU A 431 -13.82 5.35 -11.32
C LEU A 431 -13.47 6.28 -10.15
N GLU A 432 -12.80 7.40 -10.40
CA GLU A 432 -12.23 8.30 -9.39
C GLU A 432 -13.28 8.93 -8.47
N LYS A 433 -14.51 9.13 -8.97
CA LYS A 433 -15.61 9.74 -8.22
C LYS A 433 -16.47 8.75 -7.45
N VAL A 434 -16.25 7.45 -7.62
CA VAL A 434 -17.03 6.44 -6.90
C VAL A 434 -16.68 6.54 -5.42
N GLY A 435 -17.71 6.73 -4.58
CA GLY A 435 -17.52 6.87 -3.13
C GLY A 435 -17.46 5.53 -2.39
N GLN A 436 -18.64 4.94 -2.15
CA GLN A 436 -18.80 3.70 -1.40
C GLN A 436 -19.27 2.57 -2.30
N VAL A 437 -18.72 1.37 -2.09
CA VAL A 437 -19.14 0.12 -2.72
C VAL A 437 -19.14 -1.02 -1.70
N SER A 438 -19.97 -2.04 -1.91
CA SER A 438 -19.90 -3.24 -1.09
C SER A 438 -18.70 -4.10 -1.50
N ASP A 439 -18.66 -4.50 -2.77
CA ASP A 439 -17.67 -5.43 -3.30
C ASP A 439 -16.88 -4.80 -4.46
N VAL A 440 -15.57 -5.01 -4.45
CA VAL A 440 -14.66 -4.78 -5.58
C VAL A 440 -14.00 -6.11 -5.94
N ASP A 441 -14.19 -6.55 -7.17
CA ASP A 441 -13.57 -7.76 -7.71
C ASP A 441 -12.87 -7.47 -9.04
N LEU A 442 -11.54 -7.48 -9.02
CA LEU A 442 -10.68 -7.30 -10.17
C LEU A 442 -9.96 -8.61 -10.49
N TYR A 443 -10.14 -9.14 -11.71
CA TYR A 443 -9.56 -10.43 -12.10
C TYR A 443 -9.01 -10.46 -13.52
N GLY A 444 -7.75 -10.85 -13.71
CA GLY A 444 -7.21 -11.13 -15.05
C GLY A 444 -7.05 -9.89 -15.93
N LEU A 445 -6.64 -8.77 -15.34
CA LEU A 445 -6.35 -7.51 -16.04
C LEU A 445 -4.84 -7.43 -16.31
N ALA A 446 -4.41 -8.15 -17.35
CA ALA A 446 -3.00 -8.50 -17.56
C ALA A 446 -2.05 -7.31 -17.78
N THR A 447 -2.55 -6.16 -18.27
CA THR A 447 -1.78 -4.92 -18.50
C THR A 447 -2.00 -3.86 -17.43
N LEU A 448 -2.86 -4.11 -16.44
CA LEU A 448 -3.18 -3.16 -15.38
C LEU A 448 -1.95 -2.92 -14.49
N THR A 449 -1.48 -1.67 -14.47
CA THR A 449 -0.33 -1.26 -13.67
C THR A 449 -0.68 -0.23 -12.60
N ASP A 450 -1.84 0.41 -12.71
CA ASP A 450 -2.26 1.49 -11.84
C ASP A 450 -3.69 1.29 -11.30
N LEU A 451 -3.83 1.41 -9.99
CA LEU A 451 -5.10 1.37 -9.25
C LEU A 451 -5.44 2.72 -8.59
N SER A 452 -4.71 3.79 -8.90
CA SER A 452 -4.90 5.14 -8.34
C SER A 452 -6.36 5.62 -8.43
N ALA A 453 -7.06 5.29 -9.51
CA ALA A 453 -8.46 5.64 -9.72
C ALA A 453 -9.42 5.06 -8.65
N ILE A 454 -9.04 4.00 -7.93
CA ILE A 454 -9.85 3.42 -6.85
C ILE A 454 -9.26 3.65 -5.45
N ALA A 455 -8.24 4.51 -5.32
CA ALA A 455 -7.56 4.77 -4.05
C ALA A 455 -8.49 5.34 -2.95
N ASN A 456 -9.56 6.05 -3.35
CA ASN A 456 -10.48 6.70 -2.42
C ASN A 456 -11.75 5.86 -2.12
N LEU A 457 -11.86 4.62 -2.62
CA LEU A 457 -13.05 3.78 -2.42
C LEU A 457 -13.26 3.39 -0.96
N HIS A 458 -14.49 3.57 -0.48
CA HIS A 458 -14.98 3.01 0.79
C HIS A 458 -15.59 1.62 0.56
N VAL A 459 -14.76 0.57 0.65
CA VAL A 459 -15.18 -0.82 0.41
C VAL A 459 -15.62 -1.51 1.70
N THR A 460 -16.89 -1.92 1.80
CA THR A 460 -17.47 -2.41 3.07
C THR A 460 -17.47 -3.92 3.27
N SER A 461 -17.35 -4.71 2.20
CA SER A 461 -17.56 -6.16 2.27
C SER A 461 -16.41 -6.96 1.68
N LYS A 462 -16.11 -6.85 0.38
CA LYS A 462 -15.07 -7.65 -0.27
C LYS A 462 -14.15 -6.80 -1.15
N MET A 463 -12.85 -7.03 -1.03
CA MET A 463 -11.85 -6.53 -1.97
C MET A 463 -11.04 -7.72 -2.49
N LYS A 464 -11.12 -7.98 -3.79
CA LYS A 464 -10.42 -9.07 -4.47
C LYS A 464 -9.57 -8.51 -5.59
N LEU A 465 -8.26 -8.67 -5.47
CA LEU A 465 -7.25 -8.26 -6.44
C LEU A 465 -6.57 -9.53 -6.97
N ARG A 466 -6.99 -10.00 -8.14
CA ARG A 466 -6.66 -11.35 -8.62
C ARG A 466 -6.05 -11.33 -10.02
N SER A 467 -4.93 -12.01 -10.22
CA SER A 467 -4.26 -12.14 -11.52
C SER A 467 -4.01 -10.79 -12.23
N LEU A 468 -3.63 -9.75 -11.47
CA LEU A 468 -3.23 -8.44 -12.01
C LEU A 468 -1.73 -8.49 -12.30
N THR A 469 -1.34 -9.29 -13.29
CA THR A 469 0.06 -9.76 -13.45
C THR A 469 1.07 -8.66 -13.82
N ALA A 470 0.62 -7.48 -14.23
CA ALA A 470 1.47 -6.31 -14.46
C ALA A 470 1.59 -5.37 -13.24
N LEU A 471 0.77 -5.57 -12.20
CA LEU A 471 0.71 -4.71 -11.03
C LEU A 471 1.93 -4.91 -10.14
N GLU A 472 2.72 -3.86 -9.95
CA GLU A 472 3.96 -3.89 -9.15
C GLU A 472 3.79 -3.25 -7.77
N THR A 473 2.91 -2.26 -7.66
CA THR A 473 2.64 -1.47 -6.45
C THR A 473 1.15 -1.18 -6.28
N LEU A 474 0.71 -0.94 -5.06
CA LEU A 474 -0.64 -0.46 -4.75
C LEU A 474 -0.61 1.04 -4.43
N PRO A 475 -1.70 1.78 -4.71
CA PRO A 475 -1.86 3.13 -4.19
C PRO A 475 -2.13 3.08 -2.69
N VAL A 476 -1.95 4.22 -2.01
CA VAL A 476 -2.43 4.38 -0.64
C VAL A 476 -3.95 4.45 -0.66
N PHE A 477 -4.61 3.45 -0.09
CA PHE A 477 -6.06 3.46 0.00
C PHE A 477 -6.51 4.26 1.23
N THR A 478 -7.09 5.43 0.98
CA THR A 478 -7.35 6.45 2.02
C THR A 478 -8.62 6.18 2.83
N ASN A 479 -9.60 5.46 2.28
CA ASN A 479 -10.95 5.35 2.83
C ASN A 479 -11.46 3.91 3.05
N LEU A 480 -10.58 2.89 3.04
CA LEU A 480 -11.01 1.48 3.20
C LEU A 480 -11.77 1.25 4.50
N ALA A 481 -12.93 0.59 4.39
CA ALA A 481 -13.84 0.36 5.51
C ALA A 481 -13.56 -0.96 6.27
N ASN A 482 -12.32 -1.45 6.26
CA ASN A 482 -11.97 -2.79 6.76
C ASN A 482 -12.82 -3.90 6.11
N PRO A 483 -12.63 -4.19 4.81
CA PRO A 483 -13.44 -5.19 4.12
C PRO A 483 -13.38 -6.54 4.85
N LEU A 484 -14.53 -7.19 5.02
CA LEU A 484 -14.62 -8.50 5.66
C LEU A 484 -13.78 -9.55 4.93
N TRP A 485 -13.59 -9.42 3.62
CA TRP A 485 -12.82 -10.36 2.81
C TRP A 485 -11.81 -9.62 1.94
N LEU A 486 -10.51 -9.83 2.21
CA LEU A 486 -9.40 -9.37 1.39
C LEU A 486 -8.71 -10.56 0.69
N GLU A 487 -8.74 -10.59 -0.65
CA GLU A 487 -7.98 -11.53 -1.46
C GLU A 487 -6.97 -10.81 -2.34
N ILE A 488 -5.71 -11.24 -2.27
CA ILE A 488 -4.62 -10.76 -3.11
C ILE A 488 -3.99 -12.02 -3.71
N ILE A 489 -4.39 -12.38 -4.93
CA ILE A 489 -4.05 -13.68 -5.50
C ILE A 489 -3.43 -13.53 -6.89
N GLY A 490 -2.29 -14.16 -7.17
CA GLY A 490 -1.76 -14.25 -8.53
C GLY A 490 -1.22 -12.92 -9.08
N ASN A 491 -0.94 -11.93 -8.23
CA ASN A 491 -0.33 -10.67 -8.64
C ASN A 491 1.20 -10.87 -8.61
N THR A 492 1.70 -11.63 -9.60
CA THR A 492 3.05 -12.19 -9.60
C THR A 492 4.17 -11.16 -9.53
N LYS A 493 3.91 -9.91 -9.95
CA LYS A 493 4.83 -8.77 -9.89
C LYS A 493 4.67 -7.87 -8.66
N LEU A 494 3.64 -8.08 -7.84
CA LEU A 494 3.39 -7.23 -6.68
C LEU A 494 4.49 -7.45 -5.64
N THR A 495 5.25 -6.39 -5.36
CA THR A 495 6.45 -6.47 -4.49
C THR A 495 6.15 -6.18 -3.02
N SER A 496 5.06 -5.45 -2.76
CA SER A 496 4.70 -4.97 -1.43
C SER A 496 3.20 -4.79 -1.30
N LEU A 497 2.69 -4.91 -0.07
CA LEU A 497 1.31 -4.57 0.30
C LEU A 497 1.17 -3.12 0.80
N ALA A 498 2.22 -2.31 0.64
CA ALA A 498 2.16 -0.88 0.98
C ALA A 498 0.98 -0.22 0.27
N GLY A 499 0.17 0.50 1.02
CA GLY A 499 -1.14 1.02 0.62
C GLY A 499 -2.30 0.49 1.46
N PHE A 500 -2.11 -0.62 2.19
CA PHE A 500 -3.10 -1.20 3.10
C PHE A 500 -2.90 -0.83 4.58
N GLU A 501 -2.08 0.17 4.91
CA GLU A 501 -1.66 0.48 6.28
C GLU A 501 -2.82 0.88 7.20
N GLN A 502 -3.92 1.39 6.63
CA GLN A 502 -5.13 1.76 7.35
C GLN A 502 -6.03 0.56 7.71
N LEU A 503 -5.77 -0.63 7.15
CA LEU A 503 -6.55 -1.81 7.45
C LEU A 503 -6.29 -2.27 8.88
N THR A 504 -7.35 -2.31 9.68
CA THR A 504 -7.34 -2.81 11.05
C THR A 504 -8.03 -4.17 11.17
N GLN A 505 -8.95 -4.51 10.26
CA GLN A 505 -9.69 -5.76 10.31
C GLN A 505 -9.90 -6.35 8.90
N ALA A 506 -9.81 -7.67 8.79
CA ALA A 506 -10.25 -8.45 7.64
C ALA A 506 -10.62 -9.86 8.10
N SER A 507 -11.90 -10.23 8.07
CA SER A 507 -12.32 -11.57 8.57
C SER A 507 -11.64 -12.70 7.79
N ILE A 508 -11.54 -12.57 6.47
CA ILE A 508 -10.78 -13.48 5.61
C ILE A 508 -9.64 -12.68 4.99
N LEU A 509 -8.41 -13.10 5.28
CA LEU A 509 -7.19 -12.61 4.64
C LEU A 509 -6.57 -13.76 3.85
N ASN A 510 -6.57 -13.66 2.52
CA ASN A 510 -5.96 -14.64 1.64
C ASN A 510 -4.95 -13.97 0.71
N ILE A 511 -3.68 -14.32 0.89
CA ILE A 511 -2.56 -13.81 0.10
C ILE A 511 -1.89 -15.01 -0.54
N SER A 512 -2.07 -15.18 -1.84
CA SER A 512 -1.61 -16.37 -2.54
C SER A 512 -0.97 -16.07 -3.89
N GLN A 513 0.02 -16.83 -4.33
CA GLN A 513 0.60 -16.71 -5.68
C GLN A 513 1.10 -15.29 -6.02
N ASN A 514 1.56 -14.51 -5.03
CA ASN A 514 2.19 -13.21 -5.25
C ASN A 514 3.71 -13.41 -5.22
N ASP A 515 4.25 -13.99 -6.29
CA ASP A 515 5.62 -14.51 -6.32
C ASP A 515 6.70 -13.48 -5.96
N SER A 516 6.49 -12.19 -6.23
CA SER A 516 7.46 -11.12 -5.93
C SER A 516 7.33 -10.53 -4.51
N LEU A 517 6.32 -10.93 -3.73
CA LEU A 517 6.08 -10.41 -2.39
C LEU A 517 7.09 -11.00 -1.40
N THR A 518 7.76 -10.13 -0.62
CA THR A 518 8.82 -10.54 0.32
C THR A 518 8.43 -10.46 1.79
N ASN A 519 7.48 -9.60 2.14
CA ASN A 519 6.97 -9.40 3.50
C ASN A 519 5.54 -8.84 3.48
N LEU A 520 4.97 -8.59 4.65
CA LEU A 520 3.58 -8.14 4.83
C LEU A 520 3.48 -6.74 5.46
N THR A 521 4.52 -5.90 5.44
CA THR A 521 4.58 -4.65 6.23
C THR A 521 3.42 -3.68 5.99
N GLY A 522 2.85 -3.70 4.79
CA GLY A 522 1.65 -2.93 4.44
C GLY A 522 0.40 -3.28 5.26
N LEU A 523 0.42 -4.39 6.01
CA LEU A 523 -0.66 -4.82 6.90
C LEU A 523 -0.42 -4.46 8.38
N SER A 524 0.60 -3.66 8.71
CA SER A 524 0.98 -3.35 10.11
C SER A 524 -0.12 -2.72 10.98
N GLY A 525 -1.21 -2.23 10.37
CA GLY A 525 -2.43 -1.79 11.05
C GLY A 525 -3.34 -2.93 11.55
N LEU A 526 -3.23 -4.13 10.99
CA LEU A 526 -4.20 -5.22 11.09
C LEU A 526 -4.19 -5.87 12.48
N THR A 527 -5.26 -5.67 13.24
CA THR A 527 -5.43 -6.20 14.61
C THR A 527 -6.30 -7.44 14.65
N SER A 528 -7.12 -7.68 13.63
CA SER A 528 -8.06 -8.80 13.62
C SER A 528 -8.18 -9.45 12.25
N ALA A 529 -8.06 -10.78 12.25
CA ALA A 529 -8.50 -11.64 11.17
C ALA A 529 -9.15 -12.90 11.75
N THR A 530 -10.10 -13.51 11.03
CA THR A 530 -10.68 -14.80 11.45
C THR A 530 -9.94 -15.96 10.77
N SER A 531 -9.69 -15.84 9.48
CA SER A 531 -8.97 -16.83 8.69
C SER A 531 -7.81 -16.15 7.97
N PHE A 532 -6.62 -16.74 8.12
CA PHE A 532 -5.42 -16.25 7.45
C PHE A 532 -4.80 -17.36 6.59
N GLY A 533 -4.81 -17.14 5.27
CA GLY A 533 -4.21 -18.01 4.28
C GLY A 533 -3.02 -17.35 3.58
N LEU A 534 -1.88 -18.02 3.60
CA LEU A 534 -0.64 -17.68 2.90
C LEU A 534 -0.23 -18.86 2.03
N VAL A 535 -0.53 -18.81 0.72
CA VAL A 535 -0.32 -19.97 -0.16
C VAL A 535 0.52 -19.62 -1.38
N SER A 536 1.64 -20.32 -1.57
CA SER A 536 2.48 -20.22 -2.76
C SER A 536 3.00 -18.80 -3.04
N ASN A 537 3.48 -18.07 -2.03
CA ASN A 537 4.20 -16.81 -2.25
C ASN A 537 5.70 -17.12 -2.27
N ALA A 538 6.23 -17.39 -3.46
CA ALA A 538 7.54 -18.03 -3.64
C ALA A 538 8.72 -17.30 -2.99
N ASN A 539 8.70 -15.96 -2.96
CA ASN A 539 9.75 -15.14 -2.35
C ASN A 539 9.39 -14.54 -0.98
N LEU A 540 8.30 -14.97 -0.35
CA LEU A 540 7.91 -14.48 0.97
C LEU A 540 8.92 -14.98 2.01
N GLU A 541 9.66 -14.05 2.62
CA GLU A 541 10.74 -14.34 3.57
C GLU A 541 10.31 -14.12 5.02
N SER A 542 9.33 -13.23 5.25
CA SER A 542 8.91 -12.82 6.60
C SER A 542 7.42 -12.51 6.67
N LEU A 543 6.81 -12.70 7.85
CA LEU A 543 5.44 -12.30 8.15
C LEU A 543 5.36 -10.96 8.90
N VAL A 544 6.47 -10.21 8.98
CA VAL A 544 6.47 -8.84 9.52
C VAL A 544 5.39 -8.01 8.84
N GLY A 545 4.59 -7.31 9.64
CA GLY A 545 3.38 -6.61 9.25
C GLY A 545 2.08 -7.19 9.81
N VAL A 546 2.06 -8.39 10.40
CA VAL A 546 0.86 -8.94 11.06
C VAL A 546 1.03 -9.18 12.57
N GLU A 547 1.93 -8.44 13.22
CA GLU A 547 2.32 -8.61 14.63
C GLU A 547 1.17 -8.42 15.62
N LYS A 548 0.14 -7.67 15.22
CA LYS A 548 -1.00 -7.33 16.07
C LYS A 548 -2.12 -8.37 16.03
N LEU A 549 -2.01 -9.41 15.20
CA LEU A 549 -2.97 -10.51 15.19
C LEU A 549 -2.84 -11.34 16.48
N SER A 550 -3.92 -11.40 17.26
CA SER A 550 -3.95 -12.12 18.54
C SER A 550 -4.74 -13.43 18.50
N VAL A 551 -5.77 -13.50 17.66
CA VAL A 551 -6.69 -14.64 17.59
C VAL A 551 -7.00 -14.96 16.14
N LEU A 552 -6.95 -16.23 15.79
CA LEU A 552 -7.42 -16.78 14.52
C LEU A 552 -8.37 -17.95 14.77
N THR A 553 -9.26 -18.19 13.83
CA THR A 553 -9.97 -19.47 13.70
C THR A 553 -9.11 -20.45 12.93
N THR A 554 -8.50 -20.04 11.82
CA THR A 554 -7.64 -20.90 11.00
C THR A 554 -6.40 -20.15 10.52
N LEU A 555 -5.26 -20.85 10.54
CA LEU A 555 -4.01 -20.42 9.91
C LEU A 555 -3.56 -21.49 8.90
N THR A 556 -3.44 -21.10 7.64
CA THR A 556 -2.93 -21.95 6.57
C THR A 556 -1.70 -21.30 5.96
N VAL A 557 -0.55 -21.97 6.06
CA VAL A 557 0.72 -21.55 5.46
C VAL A 557 1.21 -22.69 4.59
N GLN A 558 1.15 -22.50 3.27
CA GLN A 558 1.46 -23.55 2.31
C GLN A 558 2.37 -23.07 1.18
N GLY A 559 3.42 -23.81 0.83
CA GLY A 559 4.21 -23.55 -0.38
C GLY A 559 4.97 -22.23 -0.37
N ASN A 560 5.25 -21.62 0.79
CA ASN A 560 6.04 -20.39 0.89
C ASN A 560 7.52 -20.78 1.05
N LEU A 561 8.16 -21.07 -0.08
CA LEU A 561 9.45 -21.77 -0.13
C LEU A 561 10.62 -21.04 0.54
N ARG A 562 10.53 -19.72 0.74
CA ARG A 562 11.55 -18.91 1.42
C ARG A 562 11.23 -18.55 2.87
N LEU A 563 10.03 -18.87 3.34
CA LEU A 563 9.61 -18.54 4.70
C LEU A 563 10.36 -19.45 5.68
N SER A 564 11.22 -18.88 6.51
CA SER A 564 12.09 -19.62 7.43
C SER A 564 11.61 -19.64 8.88
N SER A 565 10.83 -18.61 9.26
CA SER A 565 10.24 -18.48 10.58
C SER A 565 8.85 -17.85 10.50
N PHE A 566 8.14 -17.85 11.63
CA PHE A 566 6.88 -17.11 11.81
C PHE A 566 7.06 -15.75 12.47
N ASP A 567 8.25 -15.14 12.32
CA ASP A 567 8.47 -13.76 12.77
C ASP A 567 7.42 -12.84 12.14
N GLY A 568 6.69 -12.12 13.00
CA GLY A 568 5.47 -11.42 12.63
C GLY A 568 4.20 -11.99 13.26
N LEU A 569 4.22 -13.20 13.82
CA LEU A 569 3.08 -13.82 14.52
C LEU A 569 3.27 -13.93 16.04
N SER A 570 4.23 -13.20 16.61
CA SER A 570 4.50 -13.22 18.06
C SER A 570 3.35 -12.74 18.94
N GLY A 571 2.40 -11.99 18.37
CA GLY A 571 1.18 -11.58 19.07
C GLY A 571 0.13 -12.69 19.22
N LEU A 572 0.26 -13.80 18.51
CA LEU A 572 -0.81 -14.79 18.38
C LEU A 572 -0.97 -15.64 19.66
N ASN A 573 -2.17 -15.65 20.24
CA ASN A 573 -2.50 -16.35 21.47
C ASN A 573 -3.44 -17.54 21.25
N SER A 574 -4.23 -17.54 20.17
CA SER A 574 -5.24 -18.58 19.94
C SER A 574 -5.49 -18.91 18.47
N ILE A 575 -5.62 -20.20 18.15
CA ILE A 575 -6.09 -20.75 16.87
C ILE A 575 -7.17 -21.83 17.15
N PHE A 576 -8.42 -21.60 16.75
CA PHE A 576 -9.53 -22.46 17.21
C PHE A 576 -9.86 -23.69 16.34
N SER A 577 -9.75 -23.60 15.03
CA SER A 577 -10.19 -24.67 14.10
C SER A 577 -9.04 -25.41 13.43
N GLY A 578 -7.85 -24.81 13.35
CA GLY A 578 -6.67 -25.56 12.95
C GLY A 578 -5.50 -24.75 12.43
N LEU A 579 -4.36 -25.42 12.41
CA LEU A 579 -3.07 -24.96 11.90
C LEU A 579 -2.62 -25.89 10.78
N THR A 580 -2.39 -25.35 9.59
CA THR A 580 -1.94 -26.12 8.42
C THR A 580 -0.61 -25.58 7.92
N LEU A 581 0.44 -26.39 8.02
CA LEU A 581 1.81 -26.09 7.59
C LEU A 581 2.23 -27.09 6.52
N ILE A 582 2.19 -26.69 5.25
CA ILE A 582 2.37 -27.61 4.13
C ILE A 582 3.43 -27.12 3.14
N ASP A 583 4.40 -27.96 2.81
CA ASP A 583 5.37 -27.72 1.74
C ASP A 583 6.13 -26.37 1.90
N ASN A 584 6.49 -25.99 3.13
CA ASN A 584 7.32 -24.80 3.42
C ASN A 584 8.77 -25.24 3.67
N SER A 585 9.48 -25.58 2.60
CA SER A 585 10.78 -26.27 2.66
C SER A 585 11.90 -25.53 3.41
N SER A 586 11.77 -24.22 3.64
CA SER A 586 12.76 -23.43 4.41
C SER A 586 12.37 -23.20 5.86
N LEU A 587 11.16 -23.60 6.27
CA LEU A 587 10.63 -23.33 7.61
C LEU A 587 11.39 -24.17 8.64
N SER A 588 12.23 -23.51 9.43
CA SER A 588 13.07 -24.13 10.45
C SER A 588 12.74 -23.71 11.87
N ASP A 589 11.94 -22.64 12.03
CA ASP A 589 11.70 -22.03 13.34
C ASP A 589 10.21 -21.65 13.56
N LEU A 590 9.63 -22.14 14.65
CA LEU A 590 8.28 -21.81 15.10
C LEU A 590 8.29 -20.98 16.40
N SER A 591 9.44 -20.54 16.89
CA SER A 591 9.63 -19.86 18.18
C SER A 591 8.76 -18.62 18.35
N ALA A 592 8.44 -17.93 17.26
CA ALA A 592 7.51 -16.81 17.25
C ALA A 592 6.12 -17.18 17.81
N LEU A 593 5.70 -18.45 17.75
CA LEU A 593 4.41 -18.89 18.29
C LEU A 593 4.40 -19.11 19.82
N THR A 594 5.47 -18.78 20.56
CA THR A 594 5.58 -19.06 22.00
C THR A 594 4.43 -18.53 22.86
N ASN A 595 3.67 -17.53 22.41
CA ASN A 595 2.52 -16.98 23.13
C ASN A 595 1.20 -17.75 22.88
N LEU A 596 1.21 -18.75 22.00
CA LEU A 596 0.05 -19.56 21.65
C LEU A 596 -0.30 -20.51 22.79
N THR A 597 -1.40 -20.24 23.50
CA THR A 597 -1.88 -21.10 24.60
C THR A 597 -3.04 -21.98 24.20
N SER A 598 -3.83 -21.54 23.22
CA SER A 598 -5.01 -22.25 22.73
C SER A 598 -4.82 -22.63 21.25
N LEU A 599 -4.64 -23.91 20.97
CA LEU A 599 -4.65 -24.49 19.63
C LEU A 599 -5.61 -25.68 19.64
N SER A 600 -6.69 -25.58 18.88
CA SER A 600 -7.69 -26.66 18.77
C SER A 600 -8.03 -26.96 17.31
N GLY A 601 -8.79 -28.04 17.10
CA GLY A 601 -9.11 -28.51 15.76
C GLY A 601 -7.98 -29.33 15.14
N ASN A 602 -7.78 -29.20 13.83
CA ASN A 602 -6.82 -30.03 13.09
C ASN A 602 -5.46 -29.31 12.98
N VAL A 603 -4.40 -30.01 13.38
CA VAL A 603 -3.01 -29.59 13.16
C VAL A 603 -2.41 -30.51 12.10
N THR A 604 -2.03 -29.96 10.95
CA THR A 604 -1.43 -30.70 9.84
C THR A 604 -0.08 -30.08 9.51
N VAL A 605 0.97 -30.90 9.56
CA VAL A 605 2.35 -30.51 9.29
C VAL A 605 2.91 -31.49 8.28
N ARG A 606 3.12 -31.04 7.04
CA ARG A 606 3.57 -31.88 5.93
C ARG A 606 4.61 -31.20 5.04
N GLY A 607 5.67 -31.88 4.66
CA GLY A 607 6.65 -31.34 3.68
C GLY A 607 7.42 -30.13 4.20
N ASN A 608 7.69 -30.05 5.51
CA ASN A 608 8.54 -29.00 6.09
C ASN A 608 9.91 -29.62 6.41
N ASP A 609 10.68 -29.89 5.35
CA ASP A 609 11.82 -30.81 5.37
C ASP A 609 13.00 -30.38 6.24
N VAL A 610 13.03 -29.13 6.72
CA VAL A 610 14.10 -28.60 7.59
C VAL A 610 13.63 -28.26 9.00
N LEU A 611 12.35 -28.51 9.33
CA LEU A 611 11.79 -28.24 10.65
C LEU A 611 12.24 -29.31 11.66
N PRO A 612 13.05 -28.99 12.68
CA PRO A 612 13.62 -30.01 13.56
C PRO A 612 12.67 -30.51 14.64
N ASN A 613 11.73 -29.67 15.08
CA ASN A 613 10.74 -29.93 16.13
C ASN A 613 9.67 -28.82 16.13
N PHE A 614 8.81 -28.80 17.16
CA PHE A 614 7.72 -27.84 17.34
C PHE A 614 7.97 -26.79 18.42
N THR A 615 9.23 -26.52 18.79
CA THR A 615 9.57 -25.48 19.78
C THR A 615 8.94 -24.15 19.37
N GLY A 616 8.25 -23.50 20.31
CA GLY A 616 7.33 -22.40 20.06
C GLY A 616 5.87 -22.78 20.31
N LEU A 617 5.51 -24.07 20.25
CA LEU A 617 4.16 -24.54 20.63
C LEU A 617 4.05 -24.97 22.11
N ASP A 618 5.10 -24.77 22.90
CA ASP A 618 5.27 -25.31 24.25
C ASP A 618 4.13 -25.00 25.22
N ASN A 619 3.46 -23.86 25.01
CA ASN A 619 2.41 -23.36 25.88
C ASN A 619 0.99 -23.79 25.46
N VAL A 620 0.84 -24.57 24.39
CA VAL A 620 -0.45 -25.10 23.94
C VAL A 620 -0.99 -26.11 24.97
N SER A 621 -2.06 -25.75 25.67
CA SER A 621 -2.66 -26.59 26.73
C SER A 621 -4.04 -27.15 26.39
N THR A 622 -4.47 -27.02 25.14
CA THR A 622 -5.79 -27.45 24.65
C THR A 622 -5.71 -28.77 23.89
N GLY A 623 -6.79 -29.55 23.93
CA GLY A 623 -6.89 -30.80 23.18
C GLY A 623 -7.09 -30.56 21.67
N LEU A 624 -6.56 -31.46 20.85
CA LEU A 624 -6.64 -31.42 19.40
C LEU A 624 -7.72 -32.37 18.85
N SER A 625 -8.28 -32.05 17.68
CA SER A 625 -9.09 -33.00 16.93
C SER A 625 -8.18 -34.02 16.24
N THR A 626 -7.27 -33.56 15.39
CA THR A 626 -6.31 -34.43 14.68
C THR A 626 -4.94 -33.77 14.69
N LEU A 627 -3.91 -34.54 15.03
CA LEU A 627 -2.51 -34.21 14.78
C LEU A 627 -2.00 -35.10 13.65
N THR A 628 -1.68 -34.49 12.51
CA THR A 628 -1.10 -35.16 11.34
C THR A 628 0.29 -34.61 11.09
N ILE A 629 1.29 -35.47 11.14
CA ILE A 629 2.70 -35.17 10.84
C ILE A 629 3.14 -36.15 9.76
N ASP A 630 3.38 -35.64 8.55
CA ASP A 630 3.61 -36.47 7.36
C ASP A 630 4.77 -35.92 6.53
N ASN A 631 5.76 -36.72 6.16
CA ASN A 631 6.78 -36.30 5.19
C ASN A 631 7.53 -35.03 5.63
N ASN A 632 8.03 -34.99 6.88
CA ASN A 632 8.91 -33.92 7.36
C ASN A 632 10.30 -34.51 7.66
N ASP A 633 11.15 -34.56 6.63
CA ASP A 633 12.39 -35.35 6.65
C ASP A 633 13.45 -34.84 7.64
N GLY A 634 13.35 -33.58 8.09
CA GLY A 634 14.22 -32.97 9.08
C GLY A 634 13.72 -33.07 10.53
N LEU A 635 12.52 -33.64 10.75
CA LEU A 635 11.90 -33.68 12.07
C LEU A 635 12.57 -34.72 12.98
N GLU A 636 13.33 -34.27 13.98
CA GLU A 636 14.10 -35.13 14.88
C GLU A 636 13.26 -35.66 16.05
N ASN A 637 12.36 -34.82 16.58
CA ASN A 637 11.48 -35.12 17.70
C ASN A 637 10.25 -34.19 17.69
N LEU A 638 9.37 -34.33 18.69
CA LEU A 638 8.11 -33.60 18.80
C LEU A 638 8.12 -32.52 19.89
N GLN A 639 9.32 -32.11 20.37
CA GLN A 639 9.47 -31.08 21.40
C GLN A 639 8.68 -29.84 21.03
N GLY A 640 8.00 -29.24 22.01
CA GLY A 640 7.01 -28.17 21.79
C GLY A 640 5.57 -28.64 21.94
N LEU A 641 5.27 -29.95 21.82
CA LEU A 641 3.90 -30.45 21.98
C LEU A 641 3.59 -30.98 23.41
N ALA A 642 4.52 -30.81 24.36
CA ALA A 642 4.49 -31.52 25.64
C ALA A 642 3.27 -31.19 26.51
N SER A 643 2.66 -30.03 26.28
CA SER A 643 1.49 -29.55 27.03
C SER A 643 0.16 -30.01 26.44
N VAL A 644 0.15 -30.69 25.28
CA VAL A 644 -1.08 -31.15 24.62
C VAL A 644 -1.67 -32.35 25.38
N PRO A 645 -2.85 -32.20 26.04
CA PRO A 645 -3.37 -33.24 26.93
C PRO A 645 -4.04 -34.41 26.20
N SER A 646 -4.56 -34.16 25.00
CA SER A 646 -5.28 -35.15 24.19
C SER A 646 -5.31 -34.74 22.71
N ALA A 647 -5.41 -35.74 21.84
CA ALA A 647 -5.73 -35.57 20.43
C ALA A 647 -6.65 -36.72 20.00
N THR A 648 -7.77 -36.46 19.32
CA THR A 648 -8.66 -37.58 18.91
C THR A 648 -7.95 -38.54 17.96
N LYS A 649 -7.10 -38.02 17.08
CA LYS A 649 -6.23 -38.81 16.20
C LYS A 649 -4.82 -38.26 16.23
N VAL A 650 -3.83 -39.13 16.36
CA VAL A 650 -2.40 -38.88 16.18
C VAL A 650 -1.92 -39.75 15.03
N ILE A 651 -1.52 -39.12 13.94
CA ILE A 651 -1.05 -39.78 12.72
C ILE A 651 0.34 -39.22 12.40
N ILE A 652 1.36 -40.04 12.56
CA ILE A 652 2.76 -39.67 12.32
C ILE A 652 3.33 -40.66 11.32
N LYS A 653 3.64 -40.18 10.11
CA LYS A 653 4.12 -41.06 9.06
C LYS A 653 5.16 -40.44 8.14
N ASN A 654 5.97 -41.28 7.52
CA ASN A 654 6.98 -40.85 6.54
C ASN A 654 7.91 -39.75 7.10
N ASN A 655 8.37 -39.83 8.36
CA ASN A 655 9.36 -38.88 8.90
C ASN A 655 10.68 -39.62 9.09
N ASP A 656 11.60 -39.42 8.15
CA ASP A 656 12.79 -40.26 7.99
C ASP A 656 13.74 -40.23 9.19
N VAL A 657 13.94 -39.05 9.80
CA VAL A 657 14.90 -38.87 10.91
C VAL A 657 14.25 -38.83 12.30
N LEU A 658 12.92 -38.98 12.39
CA LEU A 658 12.20 -38.93 13.66
C LEU A 658 12.66 -40.06 14.58
N ALA A 659 13.42 -39.71 15.62
CA ALA A 659 14.08 -40.71 16.47
C ALA A 659 13.19 -41.22 17.61
N ASN A 660 12.30 -40.36 18.11
CA ASN A 660 11.43 -40.63 19.25
C ASN A 660 10.21 -39.68 19.25
N LEU A 661 9.27 -39.92 20.15
CA LEU A 661 8.06 -39.12 20.32
C LEU A 661 8.18 -38.12 21.47
N GLN A 662 9.40 -37.80 21.94
CA GLN A 662 9.59 -36.81 23.00
C GLN A 662 8.94 -35.51 22.58
N GLY A 663 8.09 -34.99 23.47
CA GLY A 663 7.17 -33.92 23.15
C GLY A 663 5.71 -34.33 23.16
N LEU A 664 5.37 -35.62 23.18
CA LEU A 664 3.99 -36.07 23.47
C LEU A 664 3.76 -36.47 24.93
N ASN A 665 4.66 -36.06 25.84
CA ASN A 665 4.65 -36.51 27.24
C ASN A 665 3.40 -36.08 28.04
N GLY A 666 2.62 -35.11 27.54
CA GLY A 666 1.34 -34.71 28.12
C GLY A 666 0.13 -35.47 27.58
N LEU A 667 0.30 -36.27 26.52
CA LEU A 667 -0.79 -36.95 25.84
C LEU A 667 -1.35 -38.09 26.69
N THR A 668 -2.52 -37.89 27.29
CA THR A 668 -3.14 -38.88 28.19
C THR A 668 -4.09 -39.84 27.48
N THR A 669 -4.73 -39.37 26.39
CA THR A 669 -5.77 -40.10 25.67
C THR A 669 -5.77 -39.80 24.18
N THR A 670 -6.07 -40.81 23.36
CA THR A 670 -6.38 -40.66 21.94
C THR A 670 -7.38 -41.74 21.47
N SER A 671 -7.98 -41.58 20.29
CA SER A 671 -8.80 -42.63 19.65
C SER A 671 -8.07 -43.34 18.51
N LEU A 672 -7.04 -42.72 17.93
CA LEU A 672 -6.18 -43.33 16.93
C LEU A 672 -4.74 -42.92 17.19
N LEU A 673 -3.86 -43.89 17.40
CA LEU A 673 -2.41 -43.71 17.35
C LEU A 673 -1.87 -44.48 16.14
N GLN A 674 -1.47 -43.78 15.09
CA GLN A 674 -0.90 -44.37 13.88
C GLN A 674 0.53 -43.85 13.69
N LEU A 675 1.49 -44.78 13.78
CA LEU A 675 2.90 -44.56 13.52
C LEU A 675 3.30 -45.43 12.33
N GLU A 676 3.56 -44.82 11.18
CA GLU A 676 3.77 -45.56 9.93
C GLU A 676 4.98 -45.05 9.13
N ASN A 677 5.86 -45.93 8.67
CA ASN A 677 7.02 -45.53 7.83
C ASN A 677 7.89 -44.45 8.50
N ASN A 678 8.21 -44.56 9.80
CA ASN A 678 9.20 -43.70 10.45
C ASN A 678 10.48 -44.52 10.71
N PRO A 679 11.40 -44.64 9.73
CA PRO A 679 12.49 -45.61 9.76
C PRO A 679 13.55 -45.36 10.85
N SER A 680 13.63 -44.16 11.44
CA SER A 680 14.54 -43.86 12.56
C SER A 680 13.89 -44.01 13.94
N LEU A 681 12.57 -44.23 14.01
CA LEU A 681 11.84 -44.26 15.27
C LEU A 681 12.27 -45.48 16.09
N ALA A 682 12.93 -45.25 17.22
CA ALA A 682 13.54 -46.31 18.03
C ALA A 682 12.55 -47.02 18.97
N SER A 683 11.59 -46.27 19.52
CA SER A 683 10.63 -46.72 20.53
C SER A 683 9.44 -45.75 20.63
N LEU A 684 8.51 -46.01 21.55
CA LEU A 684 7.39 -45.12 21.89
C LEU A 684 7.74 -44.08 22.97
N ALA A 685 9.02 -43.91 23.31
CA ALA A 685 9.48 -42.94 24.29
C ALA A 685 8.92 -41.54 24.00
N GLY A 686 8.25 -40.95 25.00
CA GLY A 686 7.46 -39.74 24.84
C GLY A 686 5.96 -39.92 25.04
N LEU A 687 5.45 -41.16 25.11
CA LEU A 687 4.05 -41.48 25.39
C LEU A 687 3.80 -41.91 26.84
N ASP A 688 4.68 -41.52 27.76
CA ASP A 688 4.71 -42.06 29.13
C ASP A 688 3.44 -41.75 29.95
N ALA A 689 2.70 -40.71 29.56
CA ALA A 689 1.42 -40.33 30.18
C ALA A 689 0.18 -40.95 29.51
N LEU A 690 0.34 -41.67 28.38
CA LEU A 690 -0.78 -42.22 27.63
C LEU A 690 -1.42 -43.37 28.41
N THR A 691 -2.65 -43.17 28.87
CA THR A 691 -3.38 -44.17 29.69
C THR A 691 -4.42 -44.94 28.90
N LYS A 692 -4.92 -44.38 27.80
CA LYS A 692 -6.04 -44.96 27.06
C LYS A 692 -6.01 -44.63 25.58
N VAL A 693 -6.25 -45.66 24.76
CA VAL A 693 -6.58 -45.53 23.34
C VAL A 693 -8.01 -46.04 23.11
N ASN A 694 -8.94 -45.15 22.76
CA ASN A 694 -10.36 -45.49 22.60
C ASN A 694 -10.67 -46.25 21.29
N GLY A 695 -9.72 -46.30 20.36
CA GLY A 695 -9.87 -46.99 19.09
C GLY A 695 -8.59 -47.73 18.75
N ARG A 696 -7.94 -47.36 17.66
CA ARG A 696 -6.86 -48.16 17.05
C ARG A 696 -5.46 -47.68 17.44
N VAL A 697 -4.55 -48.62 17.66
CA VAL A 697 -3.10 -48.43 17.65
C VAL A 697 -2.54 -49.14 16.43
N ALA A 698 -1.78 -48.45 15.59
CA ALA A 698 -1.15 -49.01 14.41
C ALA A 698 0.34 -48.63 14.38
N LEU A 699 1.21 -49.62 14.52
CA LEU A 699 2.67 -49.52 14.44
C LEU A 699 3.12 -50.26 13.19
N LEU A 700 3.29 -49.54 12.08
CA LEU A 700 3.45 -50.13 10.75
C LEU A 700 4.77 -49.68 10.10
N ASN A 701 5.60 -50.60 9.60
CA ASN A 701 6.79 -50.27 8.82
C ASN A 701 7.77 -49.29 9.51
N ASN A 702 7.90 -49.30 10.85
CA ASN A 702 8.88 -48.49 11.55
C ASN A 702 10.16 -49.31 11.74
N ASP A 703 10.93 -49.47 10.66
CA ASP A 703 12.06 -50.40 10.61
C ASP A 703 13.16 -50.09 11.63
N GLY A 704 13.25 -48.87 12.18
CA GLY A 704 14.20 -48.51 13.25
C GLY A 704 13.78 -48.96 14.65
N MET A 705 12.52 -49.33 14.83
CA MET A 705 11.94 -49.63 16.14
C MET A 705 12.48 -50.96 16.64
N PHE A 706 13.15 -50.96 17.80
CA PHE A 706 13.70 -52.17 18.40
C PHE A 706 12.96 -52.62 19.67
N SER A 707 12.15 -51.73 20.25
CA SER A 707 11.35 -51.92 21.46
C SER A 707 10.10 -51.03 21.39
N THR A 708 9.00 -51.42 22.05
CA THR A 708 7.77 -50.60 22.17
C THR A 708 7.71 -49.79 23.48
N SER A 709 8.80 -49.76 24.25
CA SER A 709 8.93 -49.00 25.49
C SER A 709 8.53 -47.51 25.33
N GLY A 710 7.98 -46.94 26.40
CA GLY A 710 7.54 -45.53 26.46
C GLY A 710 6.03 -45.32 26.57
N ALA A 711 5.22 -46.38 26.64
CA ALA A 711 3.77 -46.30 26.86
C ALA A 711 3.32 -47.01 28.16
N SER A 712 4.18 -47.06 29.19
CA SER A 712 3.98 -47.93 30.38
C SER A 712 2.75 -47.63 31.23
N ALA A 713 2.12 -46.47 31.04
CA ALA A 713 0.88 -46.09 31.70
C ALA A 713 -0.38 -46.57 30.97
N LEU A 714 -0.25 -47.16 29.78
CA LEU A 714 -1.35 -47.54 28.92
C LEU A 714 -2.12 -48.71 29.52
N GLN A 715 -3.40 -48.49 29.84
CA GLN A 715 -4.24 -49.46 30.53
C GLN A 715 -5.22 -50.18 29.60
N THR A 716 -5.72 -49.48 28.58
CA THR A 716 -6.76 -50.00 27.68
C THR A 716 -6.57 -49.53 26.24
N ILE A 717 -6.77 -50.45 25.31
CA ILE A 717 -6.95 -50.19 23.87
C ILE A 717 -8.32 -50.77 23.49
N SER A 718 -9.33 -49.94 23.23
CA SER A 718 -10.69 -50.45 22.99
C SER A 718 -10.90 -50.99 21.57
N GLY A 719 -10.06 -50.61 20.61
CA GLY A 719 -10.10 -51.07 19.22
C GLY A 719 -8.86 -51.85 18.82
N ASP A 720 -8.54 -51.82 17.53
CA ASP A 720 -7.51 -52.69 16.95
C ASP A 720 -6.09 -52.29 17.40
N PHE A 721 -5.23 -53.28 17.58
CA PHE A 721 -3.82 -53.10 17.86
C PHE A 721 -2.99 -53.86 16.82
N ASP A 722 -2.48 -53.12 15.84
CA ASP A 722 -1.66 -53.65 14.76
C ASP A 722 -0.18 -53.33 14.98
N ILE A 723 0.64 -54.37 14.94
CA ILE A 723 2.10 -54.27 14.93
C ILE A 723 2.58 -55.06 13.72
N GLU A 724 2.91 -54.36 12.64
CA GLU A 724 3.23 -54.97 11.37
C GLU A 724 4.52 -54.40 10.76
N ARG A 725 5.38 -55.30 10.25
CA ARG A 725 6.56 -54.95 9.45
C ARG A 725 7.54 -53.99 10.15
N ASN A 726 7.66 -54.07 11.48
CA ASN A 726 8.71 -53.38 12.21
C ASN A 726 9.92 -54.32 12.32
N ASN A 727 10.73 -54.39 11.26
CA ASN A 727 11.64 -55.53 11.09
C ASN A 727 12.72 -55.67 12.17
N ARG A 728 13.16 -54.55 12.78
CA ARG A 728 14.15 -54.54 13.88
C ARG A 728 13.53 -54.69 15.27
N LEU A 729 12.20 -54.80 15.38
CA LEU A 729 11.52 -54.91 16.65
C LEU A 729 11.88 -56.25 17.29
N THR A 730 12.61 -56.22 18.41
CA THR A 730 13.10 -57.43 19.05
C THR A 730 12.14 -57.95 20.12
N HIS A 731 11.47 -57.06 20.83
CA HIS A 731 10.58 -57.41 21.94
C HIS A 731 9.46 -56.38 22.00
N ILE A 732 8.26 -56.83 22.38
CA ILE A 732 7.18 -55.94 22.76
C ILE A 732 7.24 -55.77 24.28
N ASP A 733 7.42 -54.54 24.73
CA ASP A 733 7.54 -54.08 26.12
C ASP A 733 6.84 -52.71 26.30
N GLY A 734 6.79 -52.16 27.52
CA GLY A 734 6.18 -50.85 27.75
C GLY A 734 4.65 -50.84 27.75
N PHE A 735 3.98 -52.00 27.79
CA PHE A 735 2.53 -52.13 27.92
C PHE A 735 2.13 -52.86 29.22
N GLU A 736 2.96 -52.78 30.25
CA GLU A 736 2.83 -53.63 31.46
C GLU A 736 1.54 -53.37 32.26
N GLN A 737 0.84 -52.26 32.02
CA GLN A 737 -0.46 -51.95 32.62
C GLN A 737 -1.65 -52.28 31.71
N LEU A 738 -1.42 -52.74 30.49
CA LEU A 738 -2.47 -53.04 29.52
C LEU A 738 -3.23 -54.30 29.94
N THR A 739 -4.52 -54.15 30.26
CA THR A 739 -5.36 -55.26 30.75
C THR A 739 -6.34 -55.80 29.70
N SER A 740 -6.74 -54.95 28.77
CA SER A 740 -7.73 -55.26 27.73
C SER A 740 -7.37 -54.56 26.42
N VAL A 741 -7.43 -55.33 25.33
CA VAL A 741 -7.17 -54.88 23.95
C VAL A 741 -8.32 -55.33 23.03
N GLY A 742 -8.58 -54.61 21.94
CA GLY A 742 -9.48 -55.06 20.88
C GLY A 742 -8.84 -56.16 20.02
N ALA A 743 -9.10 -56.16 18.71
CA ALA A 743 -8.42 -57.10 17.81
C ALA A 743 -6.91 -56.81 17.81
N THR A 744 -6.07 -57.84 17.91
CA THR A 744 -4.61 -57.70 17.98
C THR A 744 -3.98 -58.45 16.83
N SER A 745 -3.22 -57.75 15.98
CA SER A 745 -2.54 -58.32 14.82
C SER A 745 -1.04 -58.05 14.92
N ILE A 746 -0.23 -59.11 15.07
CA ILE A 746 1.23 -59.03 15.17
C ILE A 746 1.82 -59.81 13.99
N ARG A 747 2.27 -59.09 12.97
CA ARG A 747 2.62 -59.71 11.69
C ARG A 747 3.94 -59.22 11.10
N LEU A 748 4.70 -60.14 10.51
CA LEU A 748 5.89 -59.81 9.72
C LEU A 748 6.93 -58.97 10.48
N ASN A 749 7.06 -59.13 11.80
CA ASN A 749 8.11 -58.50 12.60
C ASN A 749 9.26 -59.50 12.72
N ASN A 750 10.23 -59.41 11.81
CA ASN A 750 11.22 -60.47 11.61
C ASN A 750 12.15 -60.70 12.81
N ASP A 751 12.53 -59.64 13.53
CA ASP A 751 13.41 -59.76 14.70
C ASP A 751 12.70 -60.02 16.02
N LEU A 752 11.37 -60.09 16.03
CA LEU A 752 10.57 -60.19 17.25
C LEU A 752 10.75 -61.56 17.89
N VAL A 753 11.18 -61.59 19.16
CA VAL A 753 11.41 -62.83 19.92
C VAL A 753 10.50 -63.00 21.13
N ASN A 754 9.90 -61.94 21.68
CA ASN A 754 8.94 -62.07 22.79
C ASN A 754 7.84 -61.01 22.79
N LEU A 755 6.83 -61.25 23.63
CA LEU A 755 5.59 -60.48 23.75
C LEU A 755 5.35 -59.98 25.19
N ASP A 756 6.40 -59.73 25.97
CA ASP A 756 6.31 -59.52 27.44
C ASP A 756 5.46 -58.31 27.85
N GLY A 757 5.31 -57.31 26.98
CA GLY A 757 4.42 -56.18 27.19
C GLY A 757 2.96 -56.56 27.35
N PHE A 758 2.54 -57.75 26.89
CA PHE A 758 1.16 -58.23 27.02
C PHE A 758 0.89 -59.05 28.30
N LEU A 759 1.84 -59.15 29.22
CA LEU A 759 1.70 -60.02 30.40
C LEU A 759 0.48 -59.67 31.28
N SER A 760 0.02 -58.44 31.27
CA SER A 760 -1.17 -58.01 32.04
C SER A 760 -2.49 -58.18 31.28
N VAL A 761 -2.46 -58.53 30.00
CA VAL A 761 -3.67 -58.68 29.17
C VAL A 761 -4.41 -59.95 29.58
N THR A 762 -5.66 -59.78 29.99
CA THR A 762 -6.56 -60.89 30.35
C THR A 762 -7.64 -61.14 29.32
N GLU A 763 -7.92 -60.15 28.46
CA GLU A 763 -9.01 -60.22 27.48
C GLU A 763 -8.60 -59.57 26.15
N ILE A 764 -8.80 -60.30 25.06
CA ILE A 764 -8.73 -59.79 23.69
C ILE A 764 -10.15 -59.77 23.15
N LYS A 765 -10.73 -58.59 22.99
CA LYS A 765 -12.14 -58.44 22.59
C LYS A 765 -12.39 -58.78 21.13
N GLY A 766 -11.35 -58.70 20.29
CA GLY A 766 -11.40 -59.05 18.87
C GLY A 766 -10.59 -60.30 18.55
N SER A 767 -10.09 -60.38 17.33
CA SER A 767 -9.20 -61.48 16.92
C SER A 767 -7.80 -61.34 17.53
N LEU A 768 -7.10 -62.46 17.72
CA LEU A 768 -5.67 -62.53 17.90
C LEU A 768 -5.04 -63.16 16.65
N GLU A 769 -4.30 -62.35 15.90
CA GLU A 769 -3.57 -62.79 14.71
C GLU A 769 -2.06 -62.72 14.94
N ILE A 770 -1.38 -63.87 14.86
CA ILE A 770 0.09 -63.95 14.87
C ILE A 770 0.52 -64.57 13.55
N ASN A 771 1.22 -63.81 12.71
CA ASN A 771 1.61 -64.30 11.39
C ASN A 771 2.99 -63.85 10.90
N GLY A 772 3.81 -64.80 10.47
CA GLY A 772 5.04 -64.51 9.74
C GLY A 772 6.11 -63.79 10.58
N ASN A 773 6.06 -63.91 11.91
CA ASN A 773 7.14 -63.48 12.80
C ASN A 773 8.20 -64.58 12.82
N THR A 774 9.35 -64.33 12.19
CA THR A 774 10.35 -65.37 11.85
C THR A 774 11.31 -65.72 12.98
N ARG A 775 11.24 -65.01 14.12
CA ARG A 775 12.06 -65.28 15.32
C ARG A 775 11.26 -65.43 16.60
N LEU A 776 9.93 -65.34 16.54
CA LEU A 776 9.04 -65.51 17.70
C LEU A 776 8.78 -67.01 17.90
N LEU A 777 9.26 -67.56 19.02
CA LEU A 777 9.21 -69.00 19.29
C LEU A 777 7.99 -69.41 20.14
N ASP A 778 7.56 -68.54 21.05
CA ASP A 778 6.44 -68.80 21.96
C ASP A 778 5.53 -67.58 22.13
N LEU A 779 4.39 -67.77 22.80
CA LEU A 779 3.44 -66.72 23.18
C LEU A 779 3.37 -66.51 24.71
N PHE A 780 4.45 -66.74 25.48
CA PHE A 780 4.40 -66.68 26.95
C PHE A 780 3.94 -65.33 27.49
N GLY A 781 4.31 -64.24 26.80
CA GLY A 781 3.86 -62.88 27.10
C GLY A 781 2.34 -62.69 27.06
N MET A 782 1.61 -63.57 26.36
CA MET A 782 0.14 -63.56 26.29
C MET A 782 -0.51 -64.64 27.15
N GLY A 783 0.25 -65.33 28.01
CA GLY A 783 -0.26 -66.50 28.73
C GLY A 783 -1.34 -66.21 29.78
N ASN A 784 -1.60 -64.94 30.12
CA ASN A 784 -2.67 -64.54 31.05
C ASN A 784 -4.01 -64.23 30.34
N VAL A 785 -4.07 -64.30 29.01
CA VAL A 785 -5.30 -64.12 28.24
C VAL A 785 -6.28 -65.23 28.57
N VAL A 786 -7.49 -64.87 29.02
CA VAL A 786 -8.58 -65.76 29.44
C VAL A 786 -9.59 -65.98 28.31
N SER A 787 -9.88 -64.93 27.54
CA SER A 787 -10.88 -65.00 26.45
C SER A 787 -10.45 -64.19 25.24
N ILE A 788 -10.79 -64.74 24.06
CA ILE A 788 -10.53 -64.11 22.75
C ILE A 788 -11.84 -64.03 21.95
N GLY A 789 -12.16 -62.85 21.43
CA GLY A 789 -13.08 -62.66 20.32
C GLY A 789 -14.52 -62.26 20.64
N THR A 790 -15.31 -62.09 19.56
CA THR A 790 -16.75 -61.74 19.60
C THR A 790 -17.65 -62.73 18.85
N SER A 791 -17.12 -63.89 18.44
CA SER A 791 -17.76 -64.90 17.55
C SER A 791 -17.58 -64.64 16.05
N SER A 792 -16.44 -64.08 15.65
CA SER A 792 -16.09 -63.86 14.23
C SER A 792 -15.35 -65.07 13.62
N SER A 793 -15.20 -65.15 12.29
CA SER A 793 -14.62 -66.31 11.61
C SER A 793 -13.09 -66.46 11.73
N HIS A 794 -12.40 -65.66 12.55
CA HIS A 794 -10.93 -65.70 12.68
C HIS A 794 -10.47 -65.21 14.08
N ASP A 795 -11.14 -65.63 15.15
CA ASP A 795 -10.90 -65.08 16.49
C ASP A 795 -9.51 -65.46 17.05
N LEU A 796 -9.03 -66.70 16.89
CA LEU A 796 -7.62 -67.05 17.16
C LEU A 796 -6.99 -67.58 15.88
N ASN A 797 -6.03 -66.85 15.31
CA ASN A 797 -5.46 -67.12 13.99
C ASN A 797 -3.92 -67.09 14.04
N ILE A 798 -3.30 -68.26 14.10
CA ILE A 798 -1.84 -68.42 14.13
C ILE A 798 -1.38 -69.02 12.81
N ARG A 799 -0.61 -68.26 12.02
CA ARG A 799 -0.18 -68.71 10.69
C ARG A 799 1.28 -68.42 10.39
N GLY A 800 2.05 -69.41 9.93
CA GLY A 800 3.43 -69.24 9.48
C GLY A 800 4.38 -68.62 10.53
N GLY A 801 5.66 -68.47 10.16
CA GLY A 801 6.71 -67.99 11.08
C GLY A 801 7.42 -69.11 11.85
N ALA A 802 8.05 -68.76 12.97
CA ALA A 802 8.94 -69.66 13.72
C ALA A 802 8.36 -70.18 15.05
N LEU A 803 7.07 -69.94 15.31
CA LEU A 803 6.43 -70.39 16.55
C LEU A 803 6.52 -71.90 16.68
N ASP A 804 7.25 -72.38 17.69
CA ASP A 804 7.47 -73.81 17.96
C ASP A 804 6.63 -74.31 19.13
N HIS A 805 6.22 -73.41 20.04
CA HIS A 805 5.38 -73.70 21.19
C HIS A 805 4.20 -72.73 21.27
N LEU A 806 2.98 -73.23 21.01
CA LEU A 806 1.76 -72.47 21.24
C LEU A 806 1.22 -72.81 22.63
N SER A 807 1.46 -71.92 23.60
CA SER A 807 0.87 -72.01 24.94
C SER A 807 0.21 -70.72 25.39
N LEU A 808 -1.09 -70.82 25.68
CA LEU A 808 -1.90 -69.78 26.31
C LEU A 808 -2.55 -70.38 27.57
N ARG A 809 -1.74 -70.52 28.63
CA ARG A 809 -2.06 -71.28 29.85
C ARG A 809 -3.37 -70.88 30.55
N SER A 810 -3.82 -69.63 30.42
CA SER A 810 -5.05 -69.13 31.03
C SER A 810 -6.25 -69.10 30.09
N LEU A 811 -6.08 -69.44 28.81
CA LEU A 811 -7.14 -69.29 27.80
C LEU A 811 -8.27 -70.28 28.07
N GLU A 812 -9.44 -69.78 28.43
CA GLU A 812 -10.66 -70.55 28.71
C GLU A 812 -11.59 -70.62 27.50
N SER A 813 -11.64 -69.56 26.68
CA SER A 813 -12.60 -69.46 25.58
C SER A 813 -12.07 -68.72 24.35
N VAL A 814 -12.41 -69.26 23.18
CA VAL A 814 -12.36 -68.57 21.89
C VAL A 814 -13.79 -68.45 21.38
N ALA A 815 -14.30 -67.24 21.21
CA ALA A 815 -15.70 -67.00 20.86
C ALA A 815 -16.04 -67.46 19.42
N GLY A 816 -15.07 -67.40 18.52
CA GLY A 816 -15.20 -67.70 17.10
C GLY A 816 -14.36 -68.89 16.66
N ASP A 817 -13.70 -68.73 15.51
CA ASP A 817 -12.82 -69.78 14.97
C ASP A 817 -11.45 -69.80 15.69
N LEU A 818 -10.99 -71.00 16.01
CA LEU A 818 -9.59 -71.29 16.33
C LEU A 818 -8.95 -71.89 15.09
N LEU A 819 -7.95 -71.19 14.54
CA LEU A 819 -7.23 -71.59 13.34
C LEU A 819 -5.71 -71.55 13.57
N VAL A 820 -5.07 -72.70 13.39
CA VAL A 820 -3.61 -72.84 13.52
C VAL A 820 -3.02 -73.57 12.32
N ASP A 821 -2.16 -72.86 11.60
CA ASP A 821 -1.41 -73.33 10.42
C ASP A 821 0.04 -72.83 10.51
N ASN A 822 0.88 -73.59 11.20
CA ASN A 822 2.27 -73.24 11.41
C ASN A 822 3.18 -74.46 11.32
N THR A 823 3.98 -74.53 10.25
CA THR A 823 4.86 -75.67 9.97
C THR A 823 5.95 -75.89 11.03
N SER A 824 6.29 -74.87 11.82
CA SER A 824 7.34 -74.90 12.85
C SER A 824 6.85 -75.43 14.20
N LEU A 825 5.53 -75.52 14.39
CA LEU A 825 4.90 -75.83 15.66
C LEU A 825 5.18 -77.29 16.07
N VAL A 826 5.83 -77.49 17.21
CA VAL A 826 6.10 -78.82 17.80
C VAL A 826 5.24 -79.11 19.03
N ASP A 827 4.64 -78.06 19.60
CA ASP A 827 3.82 -78.17 20.80
C ASP A 827 2.60 -77.26 20.76
N PHE A 828 1.51 -77.77 21.35
CA PHE A 828 0.18 -77.18 21.29
C PHE A 828 -0.50 -77.42 22.63
N ASP A 829 -0.43 -76.44 23.53
CA ASP A 829 -0.83 -76.56 24.93
C ASP A 829 -1.82 -75.44 25.32
N LEU A 830 -3.10 -75.79 25.43
CA LEU A 830 -4.18 -74.88 25.82
C LEU A 830 -4.97 -75.49 26.99
N PRO A 831 -4.36 -75.59 28.18
CA PRO A 831 -4.82 -76.49 29.24
C PRO A 831 -6.11 -76.04 29.95
N GLN A 832 -6.54 -74.79 29.77
CA GLN A 832 -7.80 -74.27 30.32
C GLN A 832 -8.90 -74.12 29.27
N LEU A 833 -8.60 -74.36 27.99
CA LEU A 833 -9.54 -74.10 26.91
C LEU A 833 -10.76 -75.02 27.02
N CYS A 834 -11.93 -74.43 27.24
CA CYS A 834 -13.17 -75.12 27.50
C CYS A 834 -14.21 -74.91 26.38
N SER A 835 -14.11 -73.83 25.61
CA SER A 835 -15.05 -73.53 24.51
C SER A 835 -14.36 -72.95 23.28
N VAL A 836 -14.76 -73.44 22.10
CA VAL A 836 -14.53 -72.78 20.81
C VAL A 836 -15.89 -72.56 20.16
N GLY A 837 -16.31 -71.30 20.01
CA GLY A 837 -17.69 -71.00 19.64
C GLY A 837 -18.04 -71.38 18.21
N GLN A 838 -17.05 -71.44 17.30
CA GLN A 838 -17.25 -71.82 15.90
C GLN A 838 -16.31 -72.97 15.51
N ASN A 839 -15.46 -72.82 14.49
CA ASN A 839 -14.64 -73.92 13.97
C ASN A 839 -13.33 -74.12 14.75
N PHE A 840 -12.95 -75.37 14.98
CA PHE A 840 -11.63 -75.76 15.47
C PHE A 840 -10.82 -76.33 14.30
N GLN A 841 -9.86 -75.56 13.80
CA GLN A 841 -9.06 -75.90 12.61
C GLN A 841 -7.57 -75.88 12.96
N VAL A 842 -6.93 -77.05 12.91
CA VAL A 842 -5.48 -77.17 13.09
C VAL A 842 -4.95 -77.97 11.92
N THR A 843 -4.36 -77.27 10.95
CA THR A 843 -4.01 -77.83 9.64
C THR A 843 -2.61 -77.45 9.22
N GLU A 844 -1.94 -78.28 8.40
CA GLU A 844 -0.63 -77.97 7.82
C GLU A 844 0.53 -77.79 8.86
N ASN A 845 0.39 -78.38 10.05
CA ASN A 845 1.44 -78.33 11.09
C ASN A 845 2.32 -79.58 11.00
N GLY A 846 3.22 -79.61 10.03
CA GLY A 846 4.06 -80.78 9.72
C GLY A 846 5.00 -81.25 10.85
N ALA A 847 5.27 -80.40 11.85
CA ALA A 847 6.08 -80.71 13.02
C ALA A 847 5.26 -81.09 14.28
N LEU A 848 3.93 -80.89 14.27
CA LEU A 848 3.05 -81.05 15.43
C LEU A 848 2.38 -82.42 15.43
N CYS A 849 2.53 -83.16 16.52
CA CYS A 849 1.84 -84.44 16.71
C CYS A 849 0.31 -84.28 16.76
N THR A 850 -0.39 -85.02 15.90
CA THR A 850 -1.86 -85.08 15.88
C THR A 850 -2.44 -85.40 17.27
N SER A 851 -1.83 -86.31 18.04
CA SER A 851 -2.30 -86.68 19.38
C SER A 851 -2.34 -85.52 20.39
N LYS A 852 -1.44 -84.53 20.26
CA LYS A 852 -1.47 -83.31 21.10
C LYS A 852 -2.68 -82.43 20.75
N ILE A 853 -2.95 -82.27 19.46
CA ILE A 853 -4.12 -81.54 18.95
C ILE A 853 -5.42 -82.22 19.41
N GLU A 854 -5.48 -83.55 19.30
CA GLU A 854 -6.63 -84.35 19.72
C GLU A 854 -6.89 -84.26 21.23
N THR A 855 -5.83 -84.17 22.04
CA THR A 855 -5.96 -83.98 23.49
C THR A 855 -6.67 -82.67 23.82
N VAL A 856 -6.26 -81.57 23.18
CA VAL A 856 -6.93 -80.26 23.36
C VAL A 856 -8.36 -80.29 22.78
N ARG A 857 -8.57 -80.89 21.59
CA ARG A 857 -9.92 -81.08 21.02
C ARG A 857 -10.84 -81.80 22.00
N ASP A 858 -10.40 -82.93 22.55
CA ASP A 858 -11.20 -83.76 23.44
C ASP A 858 -11.47 -83.05 24.77
N GLN A 859 -10.50 -82.27 25.28
CA GLN A 859 -10.72 -81.38 26.42
C GLN A 859 -11.87 -80.40 26.16
N VAL A 860 -11.85 -79.69 25.03
CA VAL A 860 -12.89 -78.71 24.67
C VAL A 860 -14.25 -79.41 24.49
N VAL A 861 -14.29 -80.53 23.78
CA VAL A 861 -15.51 -81.33 23.54
C VAL A 861 -16.12 -81.84 24.85
N ASN A 862 -15.30 -82.25 25.82
CA ASN A 862 -15.74 -82.73 27.13
C ASN A 862 -16.08 -81.60 28.12
N CYS A 863 -15.77 -80.35 27.76
CA CYS A 863 -16.05 -79.17 28.57
C CYS A 863 -17.33 -78.46 28.06
N SER A 864 -17.22 -77.28 27.44
CA SER A 864 -18.37 -76.53 26.90
C SER A 864 -18.62 -76.79 25.41
N GLY A 865 -17.69 -77.43 24.71
CA GLY A 865 -17.86 -77.89 23.34
C GLY A 865 -17.31 -76.96 22.26
N ILE A 866 -17.36 -77.47 21.03
CA ILE A 866 -17.00 -76.78 19.79
C ILE A 866 -18.31 -76.54 19.04
N GLY A 867 -18.65 -75.28 18.74
CA GLY A 867 -19.95 -74.93 18.13
C GLY A 867 -20.03 -75.22 16.63
N GLY A 868 -18.89 -75.28 15.94
CA GLY A 868 -18.78 -75.51 14.50
C GLY A 868 -18.08 -76.82 14.14
N THR A 869 -17.32 -76.80 13.03
CA THR A 869 -16.63 -77.99 12.51
C THR A 869 -15.25 -78.18 13.14
N VAL A 870 -14.83 -79.45 13.27
CA VAL A 870 -13.47 -79.82 13.68
C VAL A 870 -12.71 -80.32 12.47
N THR A 871 -11.61 -79.64 12.13
CA THR A 871 -10.71 -80.01 11.01
C THR A 871 -9.29 -80.18 11.54
N ILE A 872 -8.78 -81.42 11.52
CA ILE A 872 -7.40 -81.77 11.90
C ILE A 872 -6.81 -82.57 10.75
N THR A 873 -6.02 -81.91 9.90
CA THR A 873 -5.47 -82.52 8.67
C THR A 873 -4.06 -82.03 8.39
N ASN A 874 -3.26 -82.83 7.68
CA ASN A 874 -1.89 -82.45 7.28
C ASN A 874 -0.96 -82.09 8.48
N ASN A 875 -1.13 -82.79 9.60
CA ASN A 875 -0.27 -82.71 10.78
C ASN A 875 0.58 -84.01 10.94
N MET A 876 1.58 -84.01 11.82
CA MET A 876 2.45 -85.17 12.03
C MET A 876 1.69 -86.33 12.70
N THR A 877 1.73 -87.52 12.10
CA THR A 877 1.24 -88.75 12.76
C THR A 877 2.29 -89.23 13.76
N CYS A 878 1.91 -89.39 15.03
CA CYS A 878 2.79 -89.84 16.10
C CYS A 878 2.33 -91.20 16.65
N ASN A 879 3.29 -92.08 16.95
CA ASN A 879 3.04 -93.43 17.48
C ASN A 879 2.86 -93.44 19.00
#